data_AF-A0A5M3WHS3-F1
#
_entry.id   AF-A0A5M3WHS3-F1
#
_cell.length_a   1.000
_cell.length_b   1.000
_cell.length_c   1.000
_cell.angle_alpha   90.00
_cell.angle_beta   90.00
_cell.angle_gamma   90.00
#
_symmetry.space_group_name_H-M   'P 1'
#
loop_
_entity.id
_entity.type
_entity.pdbx_description
1 polymer ?
#
loop_
_entity_poly.entity_id
_entity_poly.type
_entity_poly.pdbx_seq_one_letter_code
_entity_poly.pdbx_strand_id
1 'polypeptide(L)'
;MVPPFAGSAVAAPAAQISTPGEGTLHSRAPITVSGTATGAVSVRVGIQDRAGKLWWRPGTWGDYSAPVVPVGPGGAWSYTWPGGEPGDYLVQAVATAADGSTDPALPFRRFTVTELPAAVSAQPDAAIAEPAKDAIVPRGREVVLRGLAVDDVSVTDVRVAVRNVGTQQWWHPNGTWDTNYEALQATPFSGSGTFAWTFRWTPPEDGQYTFAVKVRDGSGAARDISRTFFADGNAPTTTVTTTRRAFPSGGPVKWEGVADDARGVGSVMVALLDRGTGKWLRTDGTWGAYQRRAVTLTGPRDGGKASVANGQQLFTRTGWSFAWTPPGPGSYQAEFTAIDAAGQEDPAYPRVPFTVGGPDSAAFAPEVTITAPILGKGYGTGPITFSGTATDDTSVREVRLYVISRDTGQYWQPTGGWGAAAVAFRPALQGSAWSATWTPPSYGNFTLRAEAADDRGLTASLAVPFSRGSGAGAGYVTLLASRSQLGAVDQNCQLRRGSVPLFGDLADDLRARNIPVTGSVVVRYADENFCDPTLADYATWPETERLRDEYGWSFVSHSASYINLTPPAGQPQPSPQTLRAETCGSLDAFAAHGHSRAWGLFLYPGYTGSPPTTAVQLDPVATCFAYARQYGYGVNLREQALSPYFVSVQGLAGNWCNDPALTCYHWVPVLGTRTDGTRYTPPDQVAAMLSGVAGQWRILQIYKFLRGKRLGGTGTQWDCTGDWRTHWTSDGESYCANDFTTALNQARGATYADPATVATAWGRGSP
;
A
#
# COMPACT_ATOMS: atom_id res chain seq x y z
N MET A 1 16.07 53.94 35.76
CA MET A 1 16.51 53.30 34.50
C MET A 1 17.39 52.12 34.88
N VAL A 2 16.82 50.92 34.85
CA VAL A 2 17.57 49.65 34.98
C VAL A 2 18.03 49.29 33.56
N PRO A 3 19.30 48.92 33.33
CA PRO A 3 19.76 48.56 31.99
C PRO A 3 19.05 47.27 31.53
N PRO A 4 18.76 47.12 30.23
CA PRO A 4 18.16 45.90 29.72
C PRO A 4 19.18 44.76 29.86
N PHE A 5 18.74 43.67 30.48
CA PHE A 5 19.45 42.39 30.41
C PHE A 5 19.53 41.96 28.94
N ALA A 6 20.71 42.11 28.34
CA ALA A 6 21.07 41.38 27.14
C ALA A 6 21.26 39.91 27.54
N GLY A 7 20.16 39.16 27.59
CA GLY A 7 20.25 37.70 27.59
C GLY A 7 20.92 37.28 26.30
N SER A 8 22.16 36.80 26.38
CA SER A 8 22.84 36.17 25.25
C SER A 8 21.95 35.03 24.77
N ALA A 9 21.39 35.15 23.56
CA ALA A 9 20.65 34.06 22.95
C ALA A 9 21.58 32.84 22.92
N VAL A 10 21.21 31.78 23.67
CA VAL A 10 21.92 30.52 23.64
C VAL A 10 21.90 30.06 22.19
N ALA A 11 23.08 29.84 21.60
CA ALA A 11 23.18 29.38 20.23
C ALA A 11 22.39 28.07 20.10
N ALA A 12 21.49 28.01 19.11
CA ALA A 12 20.66 26.83 18.90
C ALA A 12 21.54 25.58 18.73
N PRO A 13 21.14 24.42 19.31
CA PRO A 13 21.91 23.20 19.16
C PRO A 13 22.02 22.82 17.69
N ALA A 14 23.20 22.37 17.25
CA ALA A 14 23.44 21.98 15.87
C ALA A 14 24.30 20.72 15.80
N ALA A 15 23.84 19.71 15.09
CA ALA A 15 24.62 18.52 14.76
C ALA A 15 25.33 18.69 13.40
N GLN A 16 26.39 17.91 13.20
CA GLN A 16 27.05 17.67 11.93
C GLN A 16 27.36 16.19 11.82
N ILE A 17 27.16 15.59 10.65
CA ILE A 17 27.46 14.19 10.38
C ILE A 17 28.76 14.11 9.59
N SER A 18 29.76 13.48 10.17
CA SER A 18 31.08 13.25 9.58
C SER A 18 31.16 11.90 8.88
N THR A 19 30.56 10.86 9.48
CA THR A 19 30.46 9.52 8.91
C THR A 19 29.05 8.97 9.07
N PRO A 20 28.52 8.24 8.06
CA PRO A 20 29.06 8.05 6.71
C PRO A 20 29.13 9.35 5.89
N GLY A 21 30.08 9.41 4.96
CA GLY A 21 30.14 10.48 3.96
C GLY A 21 29.03 10.35 2.91
N GLU A 22 28.70 11.46 2.24
CA GLU A 22 27.65 11.47 1.21
C GLU A 22 28.00 10.52 0.04
N GLY A 23 27.09 9.62 -0.29
CA GLY A 23 27.22 8.67 -1.40
C GLY A 23 28.21 7.52 -1.14
N THR A 24 28.68 7.33 0.10
CA THR A 24 29.64 6.26 0.44
C THR A 24 29.01 4.86 0.35
N LEU A 25 29.82 3.87 0.00
CA LEU A 25 29.44 2.45 -0.06
C LEU A 25 29.90 1.72 1.19
N HIS A 26 29.06 0.83 1.71
CA HIS A 26 29.34 -0.01 2.88
C HIS A 26 29.00 -1.47 2.58
N SER A 27 29.69 -2.41 3.23
CA SER A 27 29.29 -3.82 3.26
C SER A 27 28.15 -4.01 4.25
N ARG A 28 27.69 -5.24 4.44
CA ARG A 28 26.72 -5.60 5.49
C ARG A 28 27.29 -5.53 6.91
N ALA A 29 28.54 -5.12 7.08
CA ALA A 29 29.17 -4.95 8.40
C ALA A 29 28.50 -3.81 9.21
N PRO A 30 28.64 -3.81 10.55
CA PRO A 30 28.19 -2.70 11.36
C PRO A 30 28.79 -1.36 10.91
N ILE A 31 27.95 -0.34 10.80
CA ILE A 31 28.33 0.99 10.32
C ILE A 31 28.33 1.95 11.50
N THR A 32 29.49 2.53 11.78
CA THR A 32 29.59 3.62 12.76
C THR A 32 29.16 4.92 12.10
N VAL A 33 28.11 5.53 12.65
CA VAL A 33 27.72 6.90 12.39
C VAL A 33 28.38 7.78 13.43
N SER A 34 29.01 8.87 13.02
CA SER A 34 29.62 9.82 13.95
C SER A 34 29.64 11.24 13.43
N GLY A 35 29.84 12.17 14.36
CA GLY A 35 30.08 13.57 14.03
C GLY A 35 30.25 14.43 15.25
N THR A 36 29.96 15.72 15.09
CA THR A 36 30.07 16.73 16.16
C THR A 36 28.73 17.41 16.40
N ALA A 37 28.50 17.92 17.60
CA ALA A 37 27.35 18.75 17.94
C ALA A 37 27.78 19.93 18.82
N THR A 38 27.24 21.11 18.55
CA THR A 38 27.44 22.33 19.35
C THR A 38 26.16 22.68 20.10
N GLY A 39 26.29 23.24 21.31
CA GLY A 39 25.13 23.64 22.14
C GLY A 39 24.22 22.49 22.59
N ALA A 40 24.66 21.23 22.45
CA ALA A 40 23.83 20.05 22.64
C ALA A 40 24.38 19.13 23.73
N VAL A 41 23.48 18.46 24.46
CA VAL A 41 23.82 17.42 25.45
C VAL A 41 23.61 16.01 24.90
N SER A 42 22.79 15.86 23.86
CA SER A 42 22.54 14.59 23.20
C SER A 42 22.25 14.77 21.71
N VAL A 43 22.40 13.68 20.96
CA VAL A 43 22.02 13.58 19.55
C VAL A 43 21.12 12.37 19.37
N ARG A 44 20.00 12.54 18.67
CA ARG A 44 19.21 11.42 18.15
C ARG A 44 19.69 11.06 16.75
N VAL A 45 19.99 9.78 16.52
CA VAL A 45 20.51 9.28 15.23
C VAL A 45 19.47 8.38 14.58
N GLY A 46 18.79 8.87 13.55
CA GLY A 46 17.81 8.09 12.78
C GLY A 46 18.45 7.53 11.50
N ILE A 47 18.19 6.26 11.19
CA ILE A 47 18.59 5.64 9.91
C ILE A 47 17.34 5.25 9.17
N GLN A 48 17.20 5.71 7.92
CA GLN A 48 16.04 5.43 7.09
C GLN A 48 16.45 4.66 5.83
N ASP A 49 15.74 3.58 5.56
CA ASP A 49 15.68 2.98 4.22
C ASP A 49 14.98 3.95 3.27
N ARG A 50 15.68 4.43 2.24
CA ARG A 50 15.16 5.44 1.33
C ARG A 50 14.11 4.90 0.37
N ALA A 51 14.18 3.62 0.01
CA ALA A 51 13.21 3.00 -0.89
C ALA A 51 11.93 2.67 -0.10
N GLY A 52 12.09 2.02 1.06
CA GLY A 52 10.98 1.63 1.92
C GLY A 52 10.37 2.76 2.74
N LYS A 53 11.07 3.89 2.92
CA LYS A 53 10.72 4.99 3.83
C LYS A 53 10.58 4.57 5.30
N LEU A 54 11.15 3.43 5.66
CA LEU A 54 11.13 2.88 7.01
C LEU A 54 12.35 3.33 7.80
N TRP A 55 12.16 3.55 9.08
CA TRP A 55 13.22 3.90 10.01
C TRP A 55 13.66 2.69 10.82
N TRP A 56 14.96 2.61 11.06
CA TRP A 56 15.54 1.57 11.88
C TRP A 56 15.06 1.68 13.32
N ARG A 57 14.54 0.57 13.82
CA ARG A 57 14.26 0.31 15.23
C ARG A 57 15.21 -0.81 15.66
N PRO A 58 15.68 -0.84 16.92
CA PRO A 58 16.52 -1.94 17.38
C PRO A 58 15.88 -3.30 17.06
N GLY A 59 16.46 -4.04 16.11
CA GLY A 59 15.98 -5.36 15.66
C GLY A 59 14.89 -5.36 14.58
N THR A 60 14.38 -4.21 14.11
CA THR A 60 13.29 -4.19 13.10
C THR A 60 13.20 -2.85 12.33
N TRP A 61 12.28 -2.75 11.37
CA TRP A 61 12.01 -1.54 10.56
C TRP A 61 10.57 -1.04 10.76
N GLY A 62 10.37 0.27 10.94
CA GLY A 62 9.04 0.83 11.20
C GLY A 62 8.96 2.36 11.09
N ASP A 63 8.04 2.99 11.83
CA ASP A 63 7.96 4.45 11.91
C ASP A 63 9.20 5.04 12.59
N TYR A 64 9.34 6.37 12.48
CA TYR A 64 10.48 7.13 12.99
C TYR A 64 10.93 6.67 14.38
N SER A 65 12.18 6.25 14.44
CA SER A 65 12.88 5.83 15.64
C SER A 65 14.34 6.26 15.49
N ALA A 66 14.88 6.85 16.56
CA ALA A 66 16.23 7.36 16.58
C ALA A 66 16.81 7.17 17.98
N PRO A 67 17.78 6.26 18.16
CA PRO A 67 18.51 6.12 19.41
C PRO A 67 19.12 7.44 19.85
N VAL A 68 19.04 7.73 21.15
CA VAL A 68 19.66 8.89 21.78
C VAL A 68 21.09 8.52 22.17
N VAL A 69 22.07 9.30 21.73
CA VAL A 69 23.47 9.15 22.13
C VAL A 69 23.98 10.41 22.84
N PRO A 70 24.81 10.28 23.88
CA PRO A 70 25.36 11.44 24.57
C PRO A 70 26.38 12.19 23.70
N VAL A 71 26.50 13.49 23.94
CA VAL A 71 27.55 14.33 23.36
C VAL A 71 28.75 14.35 24.31
N GLY A 72 29.90 13.84 23.85
CA GLY A 72 31.15 13.78 24.58
C GLY A 72 32.01 15.06 24.44
N PRO A 73 33.25 15.02 24.98
CA PRO A 73 34.20 16.12 24.88
C PRO A 73 34.40 16.60 23.43
N GLY A 74 34.53 17.93 23.25
CA GLY A 74 34.66 18.53 21.92
C GLY A 74 33.42 18.43 21.04
N GLY A 75 32.27 18.04 21.61
CA GLY A 75 31.01 17.89 20.88
C GLY A 75 30.87 16.55 20.14
N ALA A 76 31.78 15.61 20.34
CA ALA A 76 31.77 14.35 19.60
C ALA A 76 30.58 13.45 19.98
N TRP A 77 29.97 12.81 19.00
CA TRP A 77 28.93 11.80 19.22
C TRP A 77 29.12 10.63 18.25
N SER A 78 28.65 9.44 18.63
CA SER A 78 28.74 8.24 17.79
C SER A 78 27.63 7.25 18.10
N TYR A 79 27.15 6.58 17.06
CA TYR A 79 26.18 5.49 17.11
C TYR A 79 26.61 4.39 16.13
N THR A 80 26.72 3.14 16.60
CA THR A 80 26.98 2.01 15.70
C THR A 80 25.67 1.34 15.33
N TRP A 81 25.31 1.43 14.07
CA TRP A 81 24.20 0.66 13.51
C TRP A 81 24.71 -0.74 13.17
N PRO A 82 24.02 -1.83 13.54
CA PRO A 82 24.45 -3.20 13.23
C PRO A 82 24.59 -3.51 11.74
N GLY A 83 24.20 -2.60 10.86
CA GLY A 83 24.11 -2.82 9.42
C GLY A 83 22.71 -3.30 9.03
N GLY A 84 22.46 -3.39 7.74
CA GLY A 84 21.16 -3.77 7.19
C GLY A 84 21.30 -4.54 5.89
N GLU A 85 20.18 -4.92 5.30
CA GLU A 85 20.21 -5.55 3.97
C GLU A 85 20.70 -4.53 2.93
N PRO A 86 21.09 -4.99 1.74
CA PRO A 86 21.52 -4.12 0.66
C PRO A 86 20.44 -3.12 0.27
N GLY A 87 20.84 -1.88 0.01
CA GLY A 87 19.93 -0.79 -0.32
C GLY A 87 20.50 0.59 -0.06
N ASP A 88 19.72 1.59 -0.41
CA ASP A 88 20.05 3.00 -0.20
C ASP A 88 19.46 3.51 1.10
N TYR A 89 20.32 4.13 1.91
CA TYR A 89 19.97 4.63 3.24
C TYR A 89 20.24 6.12 3.33
N LEU A 90 19.58 6.77 4.28
CA LEU A 90 20.03 8.03 4.83
C LEU A 90 20.18 7.92 6.33
N VAL A 91 21.09 8.70 6.88
CA VAL A 91 21.19 8.96 8.31
C VAL A 91 20.83 10.41 8.58
N GLN A 92 20.08 10.65 9.65
CA GLN A 92 19.71 11.97 10.15
C GLN A 92 20.17 12.10 11.60
N ALA A 93 20.74 13.26 11.94
CA ALA A 93 21.13 13.59 13.30
C ALA A 93 20.29 14.77 13.81
N VAL A 94 19.79 14.67 15.03
CA VAL A 94 19.03 15.74 15.70
C VAL A 94 19.68 16.05 17.04
N ALA A 95 20.41 17.16 17.12
CA ALA A 95 20.97 17.63 18.38
C ALA A 95 19.87 18.15 19.32
N THR A 96 20.00 17.87 20.61
CA THR A 96 19.10 18.36 21.66
C THR A 96 19.92 19.02 22.77
N ALA A 97 19.58 20.26 23.13
CA ALA A 97 20.21 21.02 24.19
C ALA A 97 19.69 20.64 25.58
N ALA A 98 20.34 21.15 26.64
CA ALA A 98 19.97 20.89 28.02
C ALA A 98 18.57 21.42 28.39
N ASP A 99 18.11 22.46 27.71
CA ASP A 99 16.77 23.05 27.86
C ASP A 99 15.69 22.33 27.05
N GLY A 100 16.05 21.27 26.31
CA GLY A 100 15.15 20.49 25.46
C GLY A 100 14.95 21.05 24.06
N SER A 101 15.54 22.20 23.71
CA SER A 101 15.50 22.73 22.34
C SER A 101 16.22 21.79 21.37
N THR A 102 15.74 21.72 20.12
CA THR A 102 16.24 20.79 19.10
C THR A 102 16.79 21.50 17.88
N ASP A 103 17.72 20.83 17.20
CA ASP A 103 18.34 21.27 15.96
C ASP A 103 17.30 21.63 14.88
N PRO A 104 17.29 22.89 14.38
CA PRO A 104 16.35 23.31 13.34
C PRO A 104 16.76 22.87 11.93
N ALA A 105 18.03 22.55 11.68
CA ALA A 105 18.56 22.27 10.34
C ALA A 105 18.55 20.79 9.95
N LEU A 106 18.44 19.87 10.94
CA LEU A 106 18.28 18.42 10.78
C LEU A 106 19.23 17.82 9.70
N PRO A 107 20.55 17.87 9.90
CA PRO A 107 21.51 17.37 8.92
C PRO A 107 21.27 15.90 8.57
N PHE A 108 21.48 15.57 7.29
CA PHE A 108 21.42 14.19 6.80
C PHE A 108 22.57 13.86 5.84
N ARG A 109 22.88 12.56 5.73
CA ARG A 109 23.82 11.99 4.75
C ARG A 109 23.22 10.75 4.12
N ARG A 110 23.48 10.53 2.83
CA ARG A 110 23.08 9.32 2.11
C ARG A 110 24.25 8.36 1.95
N PHE A 111 23.97 7.07 1.99
CA PHE A 111 24.95 6.01 1.77
C PHE A 111 24.25 4.75 1.25
N THR A 112 25.02 3.81 0.71
CA THR A 112 24.48 2.55 0.16
C THR A 112 25.13 1.37 0.85
N VAL A 113 24.32 0.42 1.32
CA VAL A 113 24.81 -0.90 1.74
C VAL A 113 24.74 -1.84 0.56
N THR A 114 25.82 -2.56 0.30
CA THR A 114 25.95 -3.48 -0.83
C THR A 114 25.70 -4.93 -0.40
N GLU A 115 25.66 -5.84 -1.38
CA GLU A 115 25.55 -7.29 -1.14
C GLU A 115 26.78 -7.90 -0.44
N LEU A 116 27.87 -7.13 -0.28
CA LEU A 116 29.12 -7.65 0.27
C LEU A 116 28.94 -8.13 1.73
N PRO A 117 29.36 -9.36 2.07
CA PRO A 117 29.23 -9.90 3.43
C PRO A 117 29.88 -9.02 4.50
N ALA A 118 29.42 -9.18 5.75
CA ALA A 118 29.99 -8.47 6.90
C ALA A 118 31.39 -8.98 7.27
N ALA A 119 31.61 -10.28 7.17
CA ALA A 119 32.90 -10.91 7.46
C ALA A 119 33.78 -10.93 6.21
N VAL A 120 35.06 -10.62 6.41
CA VAL A 120 36.11 -10.84 5.41
C VAL A 120 36.53 -12.31 5.43
N SER A 121 36.97 -12.83 4.28
CA SER A 121 37.37 -14.23 4.13
C SER A 121 38.74 -14.31 3.46
N ALA A 122 39.38 -15.50 3.55
CA ALA A 122 40.64 -15.79 2.86
C ALA A 122 40.51 -15.87 1.33
N GLN A 123 39.29 -15.79 0.79
CA GLN A 123 39.06 -15.59 -0.63
C GLN A 123 38.56 -14.17 -0.88
N PRO A 124 38.96 -13.55 -2.01
CA PRO A 124 38.49 -12.22 -2.33
C PRO A 124 36.98 -12.24 -2.60
N ASP A 125 36.27 -11.18 -2.21
CA ASP A 125 34.86 -10.99 -2.50
C ASP A 125 34.60 -9.56 -3.01
N ALA A 126 33.48 -9.37 -3.70
CA ALA A 126 33.10 -8.08 -4.25
C ALA A 126 31.57 -7.94 -4.38
N ALA A 127 31.12 -6.70 -4.47
CA ALA A 127 29.72 -6.36 -4.74
C ALA A 127 29.62 -5.17 -5.68
N ILE A 128 28.62 -5.21 -6.58
CA ILE A 128 28.28 -4.11 -7.48
C ILE A 128 27.16 -3.28 -6.84
N ALA A 129 27.37 -1.98 -6.65
CA ALA A 129 26.38 -1.06 -6.09
C ALA A 129 25.57 -0.36 -7.19
N GLU A 130 26.24 0.20 -8.19
CA GLU A 130 25.61 0.88 -9.32
C GLU A 130 26.22 0.40 -10.64
N PRO A 131 25.46 0.33 -11.75
CA PRO A 131 24.02 0.55 -11.79
C PRO A 131 23.27 -0.51 -10.98
N ALA A 132 22.11 -0.13 -10.43
CA ALA A 132 21.24 -1.08 -9.76
C ALA A 132 20.82 -2.20 -10.74
N LYS A 133 20.44 -3.35 -10.20
CA LYS A 133 20.00 -4.46 -11.05
C LYS A 133 18.80 -4.01 -11.88
N ASP A 134 18.87 -4.27 -13.18
CA ASP A 134 17.84 -3.95 -14.16
C ASP A 134 17.54 -2.44 -14.28
N ALA A 135 18.46 -1.58 -13.82
CA ALA A 135 18.39 -0.15 -14.05
C ALA A 135 18.35 0.17 -15.55
N ILE A 136 17.66 1.25 -15.90
CA ILE A 136 17.59 1.76 -17.27
C ILE A 136 18.39 3.06 -17.31
N VAL A 137 19.37 3.13 -18.22
CA VAL A 137 20.27 4.28 -18.38
C VAL A 137 20.18 4.85 -19.79
N PRO A 138 20.45 6.15 -19.99
CA PRO A 138 20.48 6.74 -21.31
C PRO A 138 21.60 6.15 -22.17
N ARG A 139 21.28 5.75 -23.40
CA ARG A 139 22.29 5.44 -24.43
C ARG A 139 23.16 6.67 -24.69
N GLY A 140 24.45 6.44 -24.96
CA GLY A 140 25.39 7.50 -25.34
C GLY A 140 25.80 8.44 -24.19
N ARG A 141 25.32 8.21 -22.96
CA ARG A 141 25.82 8.88 -21.75
C ARG A 141 26.70 7.95 -20.95
N GLU A 142 27.73 8.51 -20.32
CA GLU A 142 28.65 7.74 -19.49
C GLU A 142 27.91 7.17 -18.27
N VAL A 143 28.07 5.86 -18.07
CA VAL A 143 27.59 5.11 -16.91
C VAL A 143 28.79 4.81 -16.01
N VAL A 144 28.63 5.07 -14.72
CA VAL A 144 29.63 4.73 -13.71
C VAL A 144 29.20 3.44 -13.03
N LEU A 145 29.89 2.35 -13.36
CA LEU A 145 29.86 1.13 -12.56
C LEU A 145 30.68 1.37 -11.30
N ARG A 146 30.12 1.13 -10.11
CA ARG A 146 30.88 1.19 -8.86
C ARG A 146 30.49 0.08 -7.89
N GLY A 147 31.41 -0.29 -7.04
CA GLY A 147 31.21 -1.37 -6.08
C GLY A 147 32.24 -1.38 -4.96
N LEU A 148 32.18 -2.44 -4.15
CA LEU A 148 33.16 -2.74 -3.11
C LEU A 148 33.92 -4.02 -3.46
N ALA A 149 35.17 -4.10 -3.03
CA ALA A 149 35.96 -5.33 -3.02
C ALA A 149 36.63 -5.49 -1.66
N VAL A 150 36.85 -6.73 -1.24
CA VAL A 150 37.48 -7.06 0.03
C VAL A 150 38.25 -8.37 -0.05
N ASP A 151 39.29 -8.46 0.76
CA ASP A 151 40.09 -9.65 1.02
C ASP A 151 40.66 -9.51 2.45
N ASP A 152 41.02 -10.63 3.10
CA ASP A 152 41.62 -10.59 4.44
C ASP A 152 43.07 -10.07 4.43
N VAL A 153 43.75 -10.10 3.28
CA VAL A 153 45.11 -9.54 3.10
C VAL A 153 45.05 -8.35 2.14
N SER A 154 44.76 -8.59 0.86
CA SER A 154 44.68 -7.54 -0.17
C SER A 154 44.10 -8.05 -1.48
N VAL A 155 43.30 -7.20 -2.12
CA VAL A 155 42.89 -7.38 -3.52
C VAL A 155 43.97 -6.77 -4.41
N THR A 156 44.43 -7.51 -5.41
CA THR A 156 45.51 -7.11 -6.32
C THR A 156 45.00 -6.71 -7.70
N ASP A 157 43.81 -7.17 -8.10
CA ASP A 157 43.23 -6.88 -9.41
C ASP A 157 41.70 -6.83 -9.36
N VAL A 158 41.11 -5.83 -10.04
CA VAL A 158 39.66 -5.70 -10.29
C VAL A 158 39.46 -5.41 -11.77
N ARG A 159 38.84 -6.37 -12.48
CA ARG A 159 38.60 -6.32 -13.92
C ARG A 159 37.11 -6.33 -14.23
N VAL A 160 36.71 -5.61 -15.26
CA VAL A 160 35.34 -5.48 -15.72
C VAL A 160 35.26 -5.81 -17.20
N ALA A 161 34.46 -6.80 -17.54
CA ALA A 161 34.08 -7.10 -18.92
C ALA A 161 32.64 -6.66 -19.15
N VAL A 162 32.36 -6.01 -20.28
CA VAL A 162 31.01 -5.59 -20.66
C VAL A 162 30.49 -6.51 -21.74
N ARG A 163 29.34 -7.13 -21.51
CA ARG A 163 28.71 -8.07 -22.44
C ARG A 163 27.38 -7.55 -22.93
N ASN A 164 27.15 -7.55 -24.24
CA ASN A 164 25.82 -7.38 -24.82
C ASN A 164 25.05 -8.71 -24.68
N VAL A 165 23.91 -8.69 -23.98
CA VAL A 165 23.10 -9.89 -23.71
C VAL A 165 22.39 -10.38 -24.97
N GLY A 166 22.03 -9.49 -25.89
CA GLY A 166 21.38 -9.87 -27.14
C GLY A 166 22.34 -10.56 -28.11
N THR A 167 23.51 -9.96 -28.36
CA THR A 167 24.49 -10.47 -29.33
C THR A 167 25.48 -11.47 -28.73
N GLN A 168 25.53 -11.59 -27.40
CA GLN A 168 26.48 -12.41 -26.64
C GLN A 168 27.96 -12.00 -26.81
N GLN A 169 28.23 -10.82 -27.40
CA GLN A 169 29.56 -10.26 -27.64
C GLN A 169 30.08 -9.43 -26.46
N TRP A 170 31.40 -9.26 -26.39
CA TRP A 170 32.13 -8.50 -25.40
C TRP A 170 32.66 -7.19 -25.98
N TRP A 171 32.66 -6.15 -25.15
CA TRP A 171 33.16 -4.83 -25.51
C TRP A 171 34.68 -4.77 -25.44
N HIS A 172 35.30 -4.22 -26.47
CA HIS A 172 36.76 -4.04 -26.53
C HIS A 172 37.14 -2.56 -26.37
N PRO A 173 38.36 -2.25 -25.86
CA PRO A 173 38.81 -0.87 -25.65
C PRO A 173 38.89 -0.03 -26.94
N ASN A 174 39.00 -0.67 -28.09
CA ASN A 174 39.01 -0.04 -29.41
C ASN A 174 37.61 0.46 -29.86
N GLY A 175 36.57 0.23 -29.06
CA GLY A 175 35.20 0.66 -29.37
C GLY A 175 34.37 -0.34 -30.17
N THR A 176 34.80 -1.61 -30.28
CA THR A 176 34.10 -2.64 -31.06
C THR A 176 33.57 -3.79 -30.21
N TRP A 177 32.57 -4.51 -30.73
CA TRP A 177 32.07 -5.76 -30.16
C TRP A 177 32.74 -6.98 -30.83
N ASP A 178 33.17 -7.95 -30.03
CA ASP A 178 33.76 -9.21 -30.50
C ASP A 178 33.24 -10.40 -29.68
N THR A 179 33.29 -11.61 -30.23
CA THR A 179 33.06 -12.85 -29.48
C THR A 179 34.14 -13.17 -28.45
N ASN A 180 35.35 -12.64 -28.64
CA ASN A 180 36.46 -12.84 -27.71
C ASN A 180 36.25 -12.06 -26.42
N TYR A 181 36.38 -12.77 -25.29
CA TYR A 181 36.31 -12.17 -23.96
C TYR A 181 37.44 -11.15 -23.75
N GLU A 182 37.07 -9.98 -23.25
CA GLU A 182 38.01 -8.89 -22.95
C GLU A 182 37.62 -8.23 -21.62
N ALA A 183 38.61 -7.98 -20.76
CA ALA A 183 38.40 -7.46 -19.41
C ALA A 183 39.24 -6.22 -19.14
N LEU A 184 38.55 -5.13 -18.81
CA LEU A 184 39.09 -3.79 -18.66
C LEU A 184 39.40 -3.51 -17.18
N GLN A 185 40.38 -2.65 -16.91
CA GLN A 185 40.80 -2.36 -15.54
C GLN A 185 39.82 -1.38 -14.86
N ALA A 186 39.41 -1.68 -13.62
CA ALA A 186 38.70 -0.73 -12.74
C ALA A 186 39.68 0.14 -11.92
N THR A 187 39.17 1.22 -11.30
CA THR A 187 39.97 2.16 -10.51
C THR A 187 39.36 2.39 -9.12
N PRO A 188 40.14 2.29 -8.02
CA PRO A 188 41.44 1.60 -7.96
C PRO A 188 41.27 0.11 -8.28
N PHE A 189 42.32 -0.51 -8.84
CA PHE A 189 42.33 -1.94 -9.15
C PHE A 189 42.89 -2.81 -8.02
N SER A 190 43.49 -2.20 -7.00
CA SER A 190 44.04 -2.88 -5.83
C SER A 190 43.79 -2.10 -4.55
N GLY A 191 43.81 -2.79 -3.42
CA GLY A 191 43.58 -2.20 -2.11
C GLY A 191 43.71 -3.23 -0.98
N SER A 192 43.79 -2.73 0.25
CA SER A 192 43.76 -3.55 1.47
C SER A 192 42.46 -3.32 2.23
N GLY A 193 41.97 -4.35 2.93
CA GLY A 193 40.66 -4.33 3.56
C GLY A 193 39.53 -4.10 2.55
N THR A 194 38.45 -3.47 3.00
CA THR A 194 37.31 -3.11 2.14
C THR A 194 37.55 -1.75 1.47
N PHE A 195 37.50 -1.69 0.14
CA PHE A 195 37.62 -0.44 -0.59
C PHE A 195 36.63 -0.35 -1.76
N ALA A 196 36.32 0.87 -2.17
CA ALA A 196 35.45 1.13 -3.31
C ALA A 196 36.24 1.16 -4.62
N TRP A 197 35.66 0.61 -5.68
CA TRP A 197 36.21 0.62 -7.03
C TRP A 197 35.17 1.16 -8.02
N THR A 198 35.64 1.67 -9.15
CA THR A 198 34.84 2.31 -10.19
C THR A 198 35.30 1.93 -11.59
N PHE A 199 34.37 1.91 -12.54
CA PHE A 199 34.63 1.72 -13.96
C PHE A 199 33.64 2.59 -14.75
N ARG A 200 34.11 3.21 -15.84
CA ARG A 200 33.30 4.12 -16.65
C ARG A 200 33.11 3.53 -18.03
N TRP A 201 31.87 3.56 -18.53
CA TRP A 201 31.53 3.05 -19.85
C TRP A 201 30.34 3.78 -20.43
N THR A 202 30.39 4.10 -21.73
CA THR A 202 29.29 4.75 -22.45
C THR A 202 28.63 3.72 -23.35
N PRO A 203 27.35 3.36 -23.14
CA PRO A 203 26.64 2.43 -24.00
C PRO A 203 26.52 2.98 -25.42
N PRO A 204 27.10 2.31 -26.44
CA PRO A 204 27.09 2.83 -27.82
C PRO A 204 25.75 2.61 -28.53
N GLU A 205 24.99 1.60 -28.11
CA GLU A 205 23.74 1.16 -28.70
C GLU A 205 22.71 0.80 -27.63
N ASP A 206 21.45 0.65 -28.03
CA ASP A 206 20.39 0.20 -27.14
C ASP A 206 20.53 -1.30 -26.89
N GLY A 207 20.17 -1.73 -25.68
CA GLY A 207 20.28 -3.14 -25.38
C GLY A 207 20.24 -3.46 -23.90
N GLN A 208 20.29 -4.75 -23.62
CA GLN A 208 20.56 -5.26 -22.29
C GLN A 208 22.04 -5.62 -22.19
N TYR A 209 22.68 -5.17 -21.12
CA TYR A 209 24.11 -5.37 -20.89
C TYR A 209 24.35 -6.06 -19.56
N THR A 210 25.47 -6.76 -19.48
CA THR A 210 26.01 -7.32 -18.25
C THR A 210 27.39 -6.75 -17.99
N PHE A 211 27.61 -6.16 -16.82
CA PHE A 211 28.94 -6.00 -16.27
C PHE A 211 29.35 -7.29 -15.57
N ALA A 212 30.37 -7.97 -16.06
CA ALA A 212 31.01 -9.11 -15.41
C ALA A 212 32.29 -8.62 -14.73
N VAL A 213 32.34 -8.71 -13.41
CA VAL A 213 33.46 -8.21 -12.60
C VAL A 213 34.21 -9.39 -12.03
N LYS A 214 35.53 -9.37 -12.20
CA LYS A 214 36.45 -10.35 -11.65
C LYS A 214 37.39 -9.66 -10.68
N VAL A 215 37.43 -10.14 -9.44
CA VAL A 215 38.40 -9.70 -8.42
C VAL A 215 39.39 -10.80 -8.13
N ARG A 216 40.66 -10.45 -7.89
CA ARG A 216 41.74 -11.38 -7.51
C ARG A 216 42.54 -10.87 -6.33
N ASP A 217 43.04 -11.79 -5.52
CA ASP A 217 43.92 -11.50 -4.39
C ASP A 217 45.41 -11.72 -4.74
N GLY A 218 46.29 -11.58 -3.75
CA GLY A 218 47.72 -11.86 -3.90
C GLY A 218 48.08 -13.35 -4.01
N SER A 219 47.16 -14.25 -3.65
CA SER A 219 47.34 -15.70 -3.72
C SER A 219 46.96 -16.29 -5.09
N GLY A 220 46.27 -15.51 -5.92
CA GLY A 220 45.74 -15.90 -7.23
C GLY A 220 44.30 -16.41 -7.17
N ALA A 221 43.67 -16.46 -6.00
CA ALA A 221 42.25 -16.74 -5.85
C ALA A 221 41.42 -15.65 -6.54
N ALA A 222 40.21 -16.01 -7.00
CA ALA A 222 39.38 -15.10 -7.76
C ALA A 222 37.90 -15.29 -7.47
N ARG A 223 37.14 -14.20 -7.59
CA ARG A 223 35.68 -14.19 -7.51
C ARG A 223 35.10 -13.43 -8.70
N ASP A 224 34.11 -14.06 -9.33
CA ASP A 224 33.35 -13.47 -10.44
C ASP A 224 31.95 -13.10 -9.95
N ILE A 225 31.51 -11.88 -10.26
CA ILE A 225 30.15 -11.37 -9.99
C ILE A 225 29.63 -10.66 -11.24
N SER A 226 28.31 -10.46 -11.33
CA SER A 226 27.72 -9.76 -12.47
C SER A 226 26.50 -8.91 -12.13
N ARG A 227 26.22 -7.94 -13.00
CA ARG A 227 25.07 -7.04 -12.89
C ARG A 227 24.46 -6.77 -14.27
N THR A 228 23.16 -6.97 -14.40
CA THR A 228 22.38 -6.62 -15.59
C THR A 228 21.81 -5.21 -15.49
N PHE A 229 21.76 -4.51 -16.62
CA PHE A 229 21.09 -3.23 -16.80
C PHE A 229 20.71 -3.04 -18.28
N PHE A 230 19.94 -2.01 -18.58
CA PHE A 230 19.50 -1.67 -19.93
C PHE A 230 19.99 -0.29 -20.33
N ALA A 231 20.43 -0.12 -21.58
CA ALA A 231 20.59 1.19 -22.18
C ALA A 231 19.46 1.45 -23.17
N ASP A 232 18.96 2.68 -23.17
CA ASP A 232 17.89 3.12 -24.06
C ASP A 232 18.14 4.52 -24.61
N GLY A 233 17.96 4.65 -25.91
CA GLY A 233 18.12 5.86 -26.71
C GLY A 233 16.89 6.14 -27.58
N ASN A 234 15.82 5.37 -27.45
CA ASN A 234 14.55 5.66 -28.13
C ASN A 234 13.71 6.56 -27.23
N ALA A 235 13.29 7.72 -27.75
CA ALA A 235 12.38 8.58 -27.02
C ALA A 235 10.98 7.96 -26.95
N PRO A 236 10.21 8.19 -25.87
CA PRO A 236 8.85 7.72 -25.77
C PRO A 236 7.95 8.44 -26.77
N THR A 237 6.78 7.86 -27.07
CA THR A 237 5.74 8.54 -27.87
C THR A 237 4.48 8.77 -27.05
N THR A 238 3.84 9.93 -27.24
CA THR A 238 2.57 10.29 -26.59
C THR A 238 1.52 10.59 -27.65
N THR A 239 0.29 10.13 -27.41
CA THR A 239 -0.87 10.46 -28.24
C THR A 239 -2.01 10.97 -27.38
N VAL A 240 -2.77 11.95 -27.87
CA VAL A 240 -3.99 12.45 -27.23
C VAL A 240 -5.19 11.83 -27.92
N THR A 241 -5.95 11.01 -27.20
CA THR A 241 -7.13 10.31 -27.76
C THR A 241 -8.40 11.12 -27.63
N THR A 242 -8.48 12.07 -26.68
CA THR A 242 -9.60 13.00 -26.60
C THR A 242 -9.70 13.84 -27.87
N THR A 243 -10.82 13.75 -28.59
CA THR A 243 -11.09 14.49 -29.83
C THR A 243 -11.87 15.79 -29.62
N ARG A 244 -12.53 15.95 -28.47
CA ARG A 244 -13.28 17.16 -28.12
C ARG A 244 -12.35 18.38 -28.03
N ARG A 245 -12.81 19.53 -28.53
CA ARG A 245 -12.04 20.80 -28.57
C ARG A 245 -12.79 22.00 -27.99
N ALA A 246 -14.05 21.84 -27.58
CA ALA A 246 -14.87 22.88 -26.97
C ALA A 246 -15.54 22.35 -25.70
N PHE A 247 -15.38 23.06 -24.59
CA PHE A 247 -15.82 22.64 -23.25
C PHE A 247 -16.72 23.71 -22.60
N PRO A 248 -17.63 23.32 -21.70
CA PRO A 248 -18.46 24.28 -20.97
C PRO A 248 -17.60 25.11 -20.00
N SER A 249 -18.04 26.32 -19.67
CA SER A 249 -17.47 27.10 -18.57
C SER A 249 -17.87 26.50 -17.22
N GLY A 250 -16.99 26.53 -16.22
CA GLY A 250 -17.29 26.08 -14.86
C GLY A 250 -16.99 24.60 -14.58
N GLY A 251 -16.90 23.76 -15.63
CA GLY A 251 -16.56 22.34 -15.51
C GLY A 251 -15.09 22.00 -15.78
N PRO A 252 -14.63 20.80 -15.37
CA PRO A 252 -13.29 20.31 -15.67
C PRO A 252 -13.14 19.93 -17.14
N VAL A 253 -12.04 20.35 -17.76
CA VAL A 253 -11.56 19.88 -19.06
C VAL A 253 -10.76 18.61 -18.82
N LYS A 254 -11.28 17.48 -19.34
CA LYS A 254 -10.65 16.16 -19.22
C LYS A 254 -9.94 15.77 -20.52
N TRP A 255 -8.70 15.32 -20.40
CA TRP A 255 -7.84 14.84 -21.47
C TRP A 255 -7.39 13.43 -21.17
N GLU A 256 -7.37 12.58 -22.19
CA GLU A 256 -6.90 11.22 -22.13
C GLU A 256 -5.99 10.93 -23.33
N GLY A 257 -5.14 9.92 -23.15
CA GLY A 257 -4.28 9.47 -24.20
C GLY A 257 -3.50 8.21 -23.84
N VAL A 258 -2.56 7.87 -24.71
CA VAL A 258 -1.66 6.72 -24.56
C VAL A 258 -0.22 7.21 -24.68
N ALA A 259 0.67 6.60 -23.91
CA ALA A 259 2.11 6.74 -24.08
C ALA A 259 2.76 5.37 -24.23
N ASP A 260 3.73 5.25 -25.14
CA ASP A 260 4.42 4.01 -25.48
C ASP A 260 5.94 4.21 -25.39
N ASP A 261 6.62 3.22 -24.84
CA ASP A 261 8.09 3.11 -24.85
C ASP A 261 8.53 1.65 -24.62
N ALA A 262 9.57 1.18 -25.31
CA ALA A 262 9.98 -0.22 -25.22
C ALA A 262 10.60 -0.61 -23.86
N ARG A 263 11.19 0.35 -23.14
CA ARG A 263 11.80 0.16 -21.80
C ARG A 263 10.98 0.75 -20.67
N GLY A 264 9.96 1.52 -21.01
CA GLY A 264 8.88 1.93 -20.14
C GLY A 264 8.78 3.44 -19.99
N VAL A 265 7.55 3.93 -20.10
CA VAL A 265 7.17 5.30 -19.77
C VAL A 265 7.20 5.46 -18.26
N GLY A 266 7.95 6.45 -17.77
CA GLY A 266 8.05 6.78 -16.35
C GLY A 266 7.11 7.91 -15.91
N SER A 267 6.76 8.83 -16.82
CA SER A 267 5.78 9.88 -16.56
C SER A 267 5.21 10.49 -17.83
N VAL A 268 4.07 11.16 -17.71
CA VAL A 268 3.56 12.10 -18.70
C VAL A 268 3.42 13.45 -18.03
N MET A 269 3.79 14.51 -18.73
CA MET A 269 3.71 15.89 -18.26
C MET A 269 2.74 16.68 -19.14
N VAL A 270 2.11 17.69 -18.56
CA VAL A 270 1.28 18.66 -19.30
C VAL A 270 1.69 20.09 -18.97
N ALA A 271 1.73 20.93 -20.00
CA ALA A 271 1.83 22.38 -19.88
C ALA A 271 0.59 23.04 -20.51
N LEU A 272 -0.01 24.01 -19.80
CA LEU A 272 -1.20 24.71 -20.25
C LEU A 272 -0.87 26.16 -20.59
N LEU A 273 -1.23 26.58 -21.81
CA LEU A 273 -1.01 27.92 -22.34
C LEU A 273 -2.35 28.63 -22.49
N ASP A 274 -2.46 29.84 -21.92
CA ASP A 274 -3.49 30.80 -22.29
C ASP A 274 -3.06 31.46 -23.61
N ARG A 275 -3.80 31.20 -24.68
CA ARG A 275 -3.47 31.69 -26.02
C ARG A 275 -3.79 33.17 -26.20
N GLY A 276 -4.63 33.75 -25.33
CA GLY A 276 -4.92 35.18 -25.32
C GLY A 276 -3.77 36.00 -24.74
N THR A 277 -3.11 35.49 -23.68
CA THR A 277 -2.02 36.20 -22.99
C THR A 277 -0.63 35.69 -23.32
N GLY A 278 -0.51 34.50 -23.92
CA GLY A 278 0.78 33.85 -24.20
C GLY A 278 1.49 33.31 -22.94
N LYS A 279 0.80 33.24 -21.80
CA LYS A 279 1.36 32.82 -20.51
C LYS A 279 0.98 31.38 -20.17
N TRP A 280 1.84 30.72 -19.40
CA TRP A 280 1.68 29.33 -18.98
C TRP A 280 1.16 29.20 -17.56
N LEU A 281 0.31 28.21 -17.31
CA LEU A 281 -0.22 27.93 -15.99
C LEU A 281 0.87 27.36 -15.07
N ARG A 282 1.20 28.10 -14.02
CA ARG A 282 2.14 27.68 -12.98
C ARG A 282 1.49 26.82 -11.93
N THR A 283 2.27 26.05 -11.17
CA THR A 283 1.82 25.11 -10.12
C THR A 283 0.94 25.74 -9.05
N ASP A 284 1.15 27.02 -8.75
CA ASP A 284 0.37 27.82 -7.79
C ASP A 284 -1.00 28.29 -8.34
N GLY A 285 -1.31 28.00 -9.61
CA GLY A 285 -2.54 28.42 -10.27
C GLY A 285 -2.45 29.77 -11.00
N THR A 286 -1.30 30.44 -10.96
CA THR A 286 -1.08 31.74 -11.64
C THR A 286 -0.59 31.56 -13.08
N TRP A 287 -0.70 32.61 -13.90
CA TRP A 287 -0.19 32.61 -15.28
C TRP A 287 1.18 33.29 -15.38
N GLY A 288 2.18 32.64 -15.98
CA GLY A 288 3.52 33.18 -16.13
C GLY A 288 4.44 32.39 -17.06
N ALA A 289 5.71 32.21 -16.65
CA ALA A 289 6.71 31.47 -17.40
C ALA A 289 6.34 29.98 -17.55
N TYR A 290 6.90 29.34 -18.58
CA TYR A 290 6.68 27.92 -18.89
C TYR A 290 6.84 27.04 -17.65
N GLN A 291 5.85 26.21 -17.39
CA GLN A 291 5.89 25.20 -16.35
C GLN A 291 5.04 24.01 -16.78
N ARG A 292 5.53 22.82 -16.43
CA ARG A 292 4.83 21.55 -16.65
C ARG A 292 4.40 20.93 -15.33
N ARG A 293 3.38 20.08 -15.39
CA ARG A 293 2.81 19.37 -14.25
C ARG A 293 2.67 17.90 -14.59
N ALA A 294 2.77 17.04 -13.58
CA ALA A 294 2.57 15.61 -13.76
C ALA A 294 1.13 15.29 -14.16
N VAL A 295 0.99 14.31 -15.05
CA VAL A 295 -0.27 13.71 -15.47
C VAL A 295 -0.38 12.31 -14.86
N THR A 296 -1.59 11.91 -14.49
CA THR A 296 -1.86 10.59 -13.94
C THR A 296 -1.68 9.51 -15.01
N LEU A 297 -0.76 8.57 -14.81
CA LEU A 297 -0.72 7.33 -15.60
C LEU A 297 -1.84 6.41 -15.11
N THR A 298 -2.58 5.79 -16.01
CA THR A 298 -3.72 4.92 -15.67
C THR A 298 -3.37 3.43 -15.66
N GLY A 299 -2.07 3.12 -15.74
CA GLY A 299 -1.55 1.75 -15.76
C GLY A 299 -1.42 1.17 -17.17
N PRO A 300 -1.02 -0.12 -17.28
CA PRO A 300 -0.79 -0.78 -18.55
C PRO A 300 -2.04 -0.79 -19.42
N ARG A 301 -1.89 -0.54 -20.73
CA ARG A 301 -2.96 -0.67 -21.73
C ARG A 301 -2.55 -1.56 -22.89
N ASP A 302 -3.53 -2.20 -23.53
CA ASP A 302 -3.39 -2.97 -24.78
C ASP A 302 -2.19 -3.94 -24.80
N GLY A 303 -1.98 -4.70 -23.72
CA GLY A 303 -0.86 -5.64 -23.60
C GLY A 303 0.47 -5.02 -23.12
N GLY A 304 0.47 -3.75 -22.75
CA GLY A 304 1.57 -3.10 -22.04
C GLY A 304 1.96 -3.86 -20.78
N LYS A 305 3.26 -3.84 -20.44
CA LYS A 305 3.81 -4.52 -19.27
C LYS A 305 4.22 -3.49 -18.22
N ALA A 306 3.97 -3.83 -16.96
CA ALA A 306 4.47 -3.08 -15.81
C ALA A 306 5.81 -3.64 -15.33
N SER A 307 6.75 -2.78 -15.00
CA SER A 307 8.03 -3.14 -14.37
C SER A 307 8.45 -2.08 -13.35
N VAL A 308 9.50 -2.36 -12.59
CA VAL A 308 10.13 -1.37 -11.73
C VAL A 308 11.61 -1.31 -12.03
N ALA A 309 12.08 -0.12 -12.35
CA ALA A 309 13.49 0.21 -12.46
C ALA A 309 13.71 1.61 -11.89
N ASN A 310 14.94 1.90 -11.45
CA ASN A 310 15.31 3.22 -10.92
C ASN A 310 14.40 3.70 -9.75
N GLY A 311 13.76 2.77 -9.02
CA GLY A 311 12.84 3.07 -7.93
C GLY A 311 11.45 3.58 -8.37
N GLN A 312 11.11 3.47 -9.65
CA GLN A 312 9.86 3.96 -10.24
C GLN A 312 9.06 2.82 -10.90
N GLN A 313 7.73 2.95 -10.89
CA GLN A 313 6.86 2.09 -11.69
C GLN A 313 6.90 2.55 -13.15
N LEU A 314 7.13 1.62 -14.05
CA LEU A 314 7.27 1.86 -15.48
C LEU A 314 6.28 1.01 -16.27
N PHE A 315 5.89 1.52 -17.45
CA PHE A 315 4.93 0.84 -18.32
C PHE A 315 5.39 0.88 -19.77
N THR A 316 5.49 -0.26 -20.45
CA THR A 316 5.86 -0.25 -21.87
C THR A 316 4.80 0.40 -22.77
N ARG A 317 3.56 0.40 -22.28
CA ARG A 317 2.43 1.14 -22.86
C ARG A 317 1.45 1.45 -21.73
N THR A 318 1.09 2.72 -21.57
CA THR A 318 0.20 3.18 -20.50
C THR A 318 -0.85 4.12 -21.03
N GLY A 319 -2.05 4.05 -20.47
CA GLY A 319 -2.99 5.15 -20.59
C GLY A 319 -2.55 6.30 -19.69
N TRP A 320 -3.04 7.50 -19.96
CA TRP A 320 -2.91 8.64 -19.07
C TRP A 320 -4.17 9.49 -19.08
N SER A 321 -4.43 10.19 -17.97
CA SER A 321 -5.60 11.07 -17.82
C SER A 321 -5.22 12.35 -17.09
N PHE A 322 -5.71 13.49 -17.58
CA PHE A 322 -5.51 14.80 -16.97
C PHE A 322 -6.85 15.54 -16.90
N ALA A 323 -7.13 16.20 -15.77
CA ALA A 323 -8.30 17.04 -15.60
C ALA A 323 -7.88 18.42 -15.08
N TRP A 324 -8.44 19.48 -15.66
CA TRP A 324 -8.17 20.86 -15.24
C TRP A 324 -9.43 21.70 -15.33
N THR A 325 -9.76 22.44 -14.27
CA THR A 325 -10.87 23.41 -14.27
C THR A 325 -10.34 24.79 -14.66
N PRO A 326 -10.74 25.33 -15.83
CA PRO A 326 -10.34 26.65 -16.27
C PRO A 326 -10.89 27.74 -15.34
N PRO A 327 -10.13 28.82 -15.06
CA PRO A 327 -10.61 29.93 -14.22
C PRO A 327 -11.71 30.76 -14.89
N GLY A 328 -11.91 30.61 -16.21
CA GLY A 328 -12.92 31.33 -16.97
C GLY A 328 -13.01 30.85 -18.42
N PRO A 329 -13.93 31.42 -19.21
CA PRO A 329 -14.00 31.17 -20.64
C PRO A 329 -12.75 31.71 -21.34
N GLY A 330 -12.35 31.07 -22.43
CA GLY A 330 -11.13 31.45 -23.14
C GLY A 330 -10.67 30.46 -24.20
N SER A 331 -9.55 30.80 -24.84
CA SER A 331 -8.84 29.96 -25.81
C SER A 331 -7.53 29.49 -25.20
N TYR A 332 -7.36 28.18 -25.08
CA TYR A 332 -6.26 27.54 -24.39
C TYR A 332 -5.55 26.53 -25.30
N GLN A 333 -4.37 26.09 -24.90
CA GLN A 333 -3.66 24.97 -25.49
C GLN A 333 -3.05 24.09 -24.40
N ALA A 334 -3.19 22.78 -24.54
CA ALA A 334 -2.46 21.80 -23.74
C ALA A 334 -1.31 21.23 -24.57
N GLU A 335 -0.12 21.13 -23.98
CA GLU A 335 1.05 20.44 -24.53
C GLU A 335 1.35 19.24 -23.63
N PHE A 336 1.43 18.04 -24.21
CA PHE A 336 1.72 16.81 -23.48
C PHE A 336 3.10 16.26 -23.86
N THR A 337 3.82 15.70 -22.89
CA THR A 337 5.16 15.13 -23.09
C THR A 337 5.33 13.89 -22.22
N ALA A 338 5.50 12.71 -22.83
CA ALA A 338 5.96 11.53 -22.12
C ALA A 338 7.47 11.63 -21.83
N ILE A 339 7.87 11.06 -20.70
CA ILE A 339 9.26 10.88 -20.28
C ILE A 339 9.45 9.41 -19.93
N ASP A 340 10.44 8.77 -20.54
CA ASP A 340 10.76 7.35 -20.31
C ASP A 340 11.61 7.14 -19.04
N ALA A 341 11.97 5.88 -18.80
CA ALA A 341 12.81 5.48 -17.68
C ALA A 341 14.29 5.92 -17.78
N ALA A 342 14.78 6.20 -19.00
CA ALA A 342 16.10 6.78 -19.25
C ALA A 342 16.10 8.32 -19.13
N GLY A 343 14.93 8.95 -18.99
CA GLY A 343 14.77 10.40 -18.92
C GLY A 343 14.76 11.09 -20.28
N GLN A 344 14.46 10.37 -21.36
CA GLN A 344 14.25 10.94 -22.69
C GLN A 344 12.82 11.45 -22.80
N GLU A 345 12.62 12.52 -23.54
CA GLU A 345 11.32 13.19 -23.69
C GLU A 345 10.77 12.98 -25.11
N ASP A 346 9.45 12.84 -25.22
CA ASP A 346 8.75 12.76 -26.50
C ASP A 346 9.03 14.00 -27.36
N PRO A 347 9.72 13.87 -28.51
CA PRO A 347 10.09 15.00 -29.34
C PRO A 347 8.92 15.59 -30.15
N ALA A 348 7.78 14.90 -30.22
CA ALA A 348 6.62 15.37 -30.98
C ALA A 348 5.82 16.45 -30.24
N TYR A 349 5.89 16.50 -28.90
CA TYR A 349 5.14 17.43 -28.03
C TYR A 349 3.71 17.69 -28.51
N PRO A 350 2.79 16.70 -28.48
CA PRO A 350 1.41 16.89 -28.95
C PRO A 350 0.75 18.14 -28.35
N ARG A 351 0.41 19.11 -29.22
CA ARG A 351 -0.25 20.37 -28.86
C ARG A 351 -1.71 20.36 -29.27
N VAL A 352 -2.59 20.56 -28.30
CA VAL A 352 -4.03 20.51 -28.50
C VAL A 352 -4.67 21.84 -28.13
N PRO A 353 -5.05 22.68 -29.11
CA PRO A 353 -5.82 23.89 -28.84
C PRO A 353 -7.28 23.53 -28.50
N PHE A 354 -7.89 24.29 -27.59
CA PHE A 354 -9.29 24.13 -27.21
C PHE A 354 -9.92 25.44 -26.72
N THR A 355 -11.24 25.48 -26.65
CA THR A 355 -12.00 26.61 -26.12
C THR A 355 -12.89 26.20 -24.95
N VAL A 356 -13.14 27.16 -24.05
CA VAL A 356 -14.00 27.02 -22.87
C VAL A 356 -15.08 28.10 -22.93
N GLY A 357 -16.35 27.73 -22.75
CA GLY A 357 -17.49 28.64 -22.81
C GLY A 357 -18.02 28.92 -24.22
N GLY A 358 -17.81 28.00 -25.17
CA GLY A 358 -18.36 28.09 -26.53
C GLY A 358 -19.78 27.47 -26.68
N PRO A 359 -20.52 27.83 -27.74
CA PRO A 359 -21.92 27.43 -27.95
C PRO A 359 -22.18 25.92 -28.12
N ASP A 360 -21.14 25.10 -28.33
CA ASP A 360 -21.25 23.64 -28.58
C ASP A 360 -20.84 22.75 -27.39
N SER A 361 -21.05 23.19 -26.14
CA SER A 361 -20.66 22.39 -24.97
C SER A 361 -21.72 21.36 -24.56
N ALA A 362 -21.51 20.08 -24.89
CA ALA A 362 -22.24 18.95 -24.28
C ALA A 362 -22.01 18.90 -22.74
N ALA A 363 -23.10 18.71 -21.99
CA ALA A 363 -23.18 18.75 -20.53
C ALA A 363 -22.65 17.47 -19.85
N PHE A 364 -22.11 17.61 -18.63
CA PHE A 364 -21.75 16.48 -17.77
C PHE A 364 -22.90 16.12 -16.81
N ALA A 365 -23.01 14.85 -16.45
CA ALA A 365 -23.87 14.46 -15.34
C ALA A 365 -23.27 14.97 -14.01
N PRO A 366 -24.09 15.30 -13.00
CA PRO A 366 -23.59 15.75 -11.71
C PRO A 366 -22.78 14.65 -11.02
N GLU A 367 -21.89 15.02 -10.10
CA GLU A 367 -21.24 14.10 -9.17
C GLU A 367 -21.96 14.15 -7.82
N VAL A 368 -22.09 13.00 -7.14
CA VAL A 368 -22.70 12.92 -5.81
C VAL A 368 -21.86 12.03 -4.89
N THR A 369 -21.69 12.47 -3.65
CA THR A 369 -21.00 11.71 -2.59
C THR A 369 -21.92 11.52 -1.39
N ILE A 370 -21.70 10.46 -0.62
CA ILE A 370 -22.35 10.21 0.67
C ILE A 370 -21.23 10.15 1.72
N THR A 371 -21.26 11.06 2.69
CA THR A 371 -20.34 11.09 3.83
C THR A 371 -20.97 10.48 5.09
N ALA A 372 -22.30 10.52 5.20
CA ALA A 372 -23.06 9.77 6.18
C ALA A 372 -24.34 9.20 5.53
N PRO A 373 -24.65 7.90 5.72
CA PRO A 373 -24.00 6.98 6.64
C PRO A 373 -22.65 6.46 6.12
N ILE A 374 -21.80 6.00 7.05
CA ILE A 374 -20.52 5.36 6.70
C ILE A 374 -20.81 3.90 6.34
N LEU A 375 -20.16 3.39 5.29
CA LEU A 375 -20.32 2.03 4.80
C LEU A 375 -20.10 0.98 5.90
N GLY A 376 -21.11 0.16 6.17
CA GLY A 376 -21.04 -0.88 7.21
C GLY A 376 -21.12 -0.35 8.65
N LYS A 377 -21.33 0.96 8.85
CA LYS A 377 -21.58 1.53 10.18
C LYS A 377 -22.99 1.16 10.63
N GLY A 378 -23.07 0.63 11.84
CA GLY A 378 -24.33 0.53 12.57
C GLY A 378 -24.57 1.73 13.47
N TYR A 379 -25.84 2.04 13.66
CA TYR A 379 -26.34 3.16 14.43
C TYR A 379 -27.20 2.67 15.61
N GLY A 380 -27.20 3.45 16.69
CA GLY A 380 -28.06 3.20 17.86
C GLY A 380 -29.53 3.53 17.59
N THR A 381 -30.30 3.68 18.66
CA THR A 381 -31.76 3.85 18.59
C THR A 381 -32.22 5.27 18.19
N GLY A 382 -31.31 6.25 18.11
CA GLY A 382 -31.63 7.65 17.78
C GLY A 382 -31.79 7.92 16.27
N PRO A 383 -32.14 9.18 15.92
CA PRO A 383 -32.16 9.65 14.54
C PRO A 383 -30.79 9.53 13.87
N ILE A 384 -30.80 9.26 12.57
CA ILE A 384 -29.61 9.11 11.74
C ILE A 384 -29.52 10.31 10.81
N THR A 385 -28.42 11.04 10.88
CA THR A 385 -28.11 12.11 9.92
C THR A 385 -27.50 11.51 8.67
N PHE A 386 -28.08 11.86 7.52
CA PHE A 386 -27.54 11.62 6.20
C PHE A 386 -26.89 12.90 5.69
N SER A 387 -25.70 12.78 5.10
CA SER A 387 -24.98 13.92 4.56
C SER A 387 -24.09 13.52 3.39
N GLY A 388 -23.73 14.50 2.57
CA GLY A 388 -22.80 14.34 1.46
C GLY A 388 -22.66 15.62 0.65
N THR A 389 -22.08 15.50 -0.55
CA THR A 389 -21.99 16.61 -1.51
C THR A 389 -22.60 16.25 -2.85
N ALA A 390 -23.00 17.27 -3.61
CA ALA A 390 -23.34 17.17 -5.01
C ALA A 390 -22.75 18.37 -5.76
N THR A 391 -22.14 18.13 -6.91
CA THR A 391 -21.51 19.17 -7.76
C THR A 391 -21.82 18.91 -9.22
N ASP A 392 -21.87 19.97 -10.02
CA ASP A 392 -22.15 19.89 -11.45
C ASP A 392 -21.33 20.95 -12.21
N ASP A 393 -21.21 20.81 -13.53
CA ASP A 393 -20.53 21.78 -14.38
C ASP A 393 -21.28 23.12 -14.50
N THR A 394 -22.60 23.10 -14.28
CA THR A 394 -23.50 24.24 -14.42
C THR A 394 -24.25 24.49 -13.12
N SER A 395 -25.01 23.50 -12.66
CA SER A 395 -25.89 23.61 -11.50
C SER A 395 -26.47 22.26 -11.10
N VAL A 396 -26.50 21.99 -9.79
CA VAL A 396 -27.28 20.87 -9.23
C VAL A 396 -28.71 21.35 -8.99
N ARG A 397 -29.67 20.75 -9.69
CA ARG A 397 -31.11 21.07 -9.57
C ARG A 397 -31.71 20.50 -8.29
N GLU A 398 -31.43 19.23 -8.00
CA GLU A 398 -31.92 18.58 -6.79
C GLU A 398 -31.07 17.37 -6.37
N VAL A 399 -31.17 17.02 -5.09
CA VAL A 399 -30.71 15.74 -4.54
C VAL A 399 -31.92 14.97 -4.01
N ARG A 400 -31.98 13.67 -4.30
CA ARG A 400 -33.05 12.75 -3.90
C ARG A 400 -32.45 11.63 -3.06
N LEU A 401 -33.04 11.37 -1.89
CA LEU A 401 -32.60 10.31 -0.99
C LEU A 401 -33.64 9.19 -0.94
N TYR A 402 -33.19 7.95 -1.08
CA TYR A 402 -33.99 6.74 -0.94
C TYR A 402 -33.41 5.87 0.19
N VAL A 403 -34.25 5.40 1.10
CA VAL A 403 -33.86 4.40 2.11
C VAL A 403 -34.52 3.08 1.76
N ILE A 404 -33.72 2.02 1.64
CA ILE A 404 -34.14 0.71 1.15
C ILE A 404 -33.88 -0.33 2.24
N SER A 405 -34.87 -1.12 2.61
CA SER A 405 -34.71 -2.30 3.47
C SER A 405 -33.94 -3.37 2.72
N ARG A 406 -32.83 -3.85 3.28
CA ARG A 406 -32.03 -4.93 2.66
C ARG A 406 -32.66 -6.30 2.86
N ASP A 407 -33.56 -6.42 3.82
CA ASP A 407 -34.24 -7.67 4.14
C ASP A 407 -35.43 -7.91 3.20
N THR A 408 -36.11 -6.84 2.77
CA THR A 408 -37.34 -6.94 1.95
C THR A 408 -37.22 -6.29 0.56
N GLY A 409 -36.19 -5.48 0.31
CA GLY A 409 -36.05 -4.67 -0.91
C GLY A 409 -37.01 -3.49 -1.01
N GLN A 410 -37.83 -3.24 0.03
CA GLN A 410 -38.83 -2.18 0.04
C GLN A 410 -38.21 -0.81 0.37
N TYR A 411 -38.86 0.25 -0.10
CA TYR A 411 -38.46 1.64 0.12
C TYR A 411 -39.23 2.26 1.28
N TRP A 412 -38.55 3.10 2.05
CA TRP A 412 -39.15 3.92 3.08
C TRP A 412 -40.13 4.92 2.46
N GLN A 413 -41.32 4.99 3.04
CA GLN A 413 -42.40 5.86 2.60
C GLN A 413 -42.52 7.07 3.53
N PRO A 414 -42.87 8.27 3.01
CA PRO A 414 -43.07 9.48 3.83
C PRO A 414 -44.13 9.32 4.92
N THR A 415 -45.06 8.37 4.76
CA THR A 415 -46.11 8.04 5.72
C THR A 415 -45.62 7.27 6.95
N GLY A 416 -44.33 6.89 7.00
CA GLY A 416 -43.75 6.17 8.13
C GLY A 416 -43.69 4.65 8.01
N GLY A 417 -43.81 4.10 6.79
CA GLY A 417 -43.82 2.64 6.54
C GLY A 417 -42.96 2.18 5.37
N TRP A 418 -42.98 0.88 5.07
CA TRP A 418 -42.26 0.27 3.93
C TRP A 418 -43.22 -0.02 2.77
N GLY A 419 -42.76 0.21 1.54
CA GLY A 419 -43.55 -0.04 0.32
C GLY A 419 -42.69 -0.34 -0.90
N ALA A 420 -43.28 -0.95 -1.94
CA ALA A 420 -42.56 -1.32 -3.15
C ALA A 420 -42.18 -0.11 -4.05
N ALA A 421 -42.90 1.00 -3.92
CA ALA A 421 -42.66 2.20 -4.72
C ALA A 421 -41.42 2.97 -4.23
N ALA A 422 -40.51 3.30 -5.16
CA ALA A 422 -39.36 4.13 -4.86
C ALA A 422 -39.79 5.58 -4.61
N VAL A 423 -39.83 5.97 -3.34
CA VAL A 423 -40.17 7.35 -2.94
C VAL A 423 -38.93 8.02 -2.37
N ALA A 424 -38.57 9.16 -2.99
CA ALA A 424 -37.48 10.00 -2.50
C ALA A 424 -38.00 11.00 -1.49
N PHE A 425 -37.14 11.38 -0.54
CA PHE A 425 -37.29 12.65 0.17
C PHE A 425 -36.11 13.57 -0.13
N ARG A 426 -36.33 14.88 -0.01
CA ARG A 426 -35.36 15.92 -0.38
C ARG A 426 -34.57 16.37 0.86
N PRO A 427 -33.23 16.34 0.82
CA PRO A 427 -32.41 16.91 1.88
C PRO A 427 -32.39 18.45 1.79
N ALA A 428 -31.94 19.09 2.87
CA ALA A 428 -31.55 20.49 2.82
C ALA A 428 -30.25 20.63 2.02
N LEU A 429 -30.19 21.62 1.11
CA LEU A 429 -29.01 21.95 0.31
C LEU A 429 -28.38 23.27 0.79
N GLN A 430 -27.08 23.27 0.99
CA GLN A 430 -26.28 24.46 1.35
C GLN A 430 -25.00 24.48 0.51
N GLY A 431 -25.03 25.24 -0.58
CA GLY A 431 -23.98 25.17 -1.60
C GLY A 431 -23.92 23.78 -2.22
N SER A 432 -22.74 23.15 -2.23
CA SER A 432 -22.57 21.76 -2.69
C SER A 432 -22.91 20.72 -1.63
N ALA A 433 -23.13 21.10 -0.37
CA ALA A 433 -23.41 20.16 0.71
C ALA A 433 -24.92 19.87 0.81
N TRP A 434 -25.26 18.63 1.15
CA TRP A 434 -26.63 18.23 1.47
C TRP A 434 -26.71 17.51 2.81
N SER A 435 -27.84 17.67 3.52
CA SER A 435 -28.09 17.01 4.79
C SER A 435 -29.58 16.70 5.02
N ALA A 436 -29.87 15.54 5.59
CA ALA A 436 -31.19 15.15 6.06
C ALA A 436 -31.10 14.36 7.35
N THR A 437 -32.20 14.29 8.10
CA THR A 437 -32.31 13.40 9.25
C THR A 437 -33.42 12.39 9.01
N TRP A 438 -33.12 11.12 9.27
CA TRP A 438 -34.06 10.02 9.16
C TRP A 438 -34.21 9.33 10.52
N THR A 439 -35.44 9.16 10.98
CA THR A 439 -35.76 8.42 12.21
C THR A 439 -36.28 7.05 11.82
N PRO A 440 -35.52 5.96 12.05
CA PRO A 440 -35.91 4.64 11.61
C PRO A 440 -37.05 4.08 12.48
N PRO A 441 -38.04 3.38 11.90
CA PRO A 441 -39.17 2.83 12.67
C PRO A 441 -38.76 1.65 13.57
N SER A 442 -37.74 0.88 13.16
CA SER A 442 -37.30 -0.35 13.81
C SER A 442 -35.79 -0.57 13.63
N TYR A 443 -35.24 -1.59 14.29
CA TYR A 443 -33.91 -2.10 13.93
C TYR A 443 -33.95 -2.70 12.51
N GLY A 444 -32.78 -2.87 11.89
CA GLY A 444 -32.68 -3.49 10.57
C GLY A 444 -31.43 -3.11 9.79
N ASN A 445 -31.29 -3.73 8.61
CA ASN A 445 -30.25 -3.43 7.64
C ASN A 445 -30.83 -2.63 6.48
N PHE A 446 -30.16 -1.53 6.12
CA PHE A 446 -30.66 -0.56 5.15
C PHE A 446 -29.61 -0.18 4.12
N THR A 447 -30.05 0.42 3.02
CA THR A 447 -29.22 1.11 2.03
C THR A 447 -29.74 2.53 1.86
N LEU A 448 -28.87 3.53 2.02
CA LEU A 448 -29.15 4.89 1.56
C LEU A 448 -28.68 5.00 0.11
N ARG A 449 -29.57 5.38 -0.82
CA ARG A 449 -29.19 5.80 -2.17
C ARG A 449 -29.42 7.31 -2.30
N ALA A 450 -28.37 8.04 -2.65
CA ALA A 450 -28.44 9.45 -3.02
C ALA A 450 -28.36 9.57 -4.54
N GLU A 451 -29.22 10.40 -5.12
CA GLU A 451 -29.25 10.70 -6.56
C GLU A 451 -29.22 12.22 -6.73
N ALA A 452 -28.24 12.73 -7.47
CA ALA A 452 -28.19 14.14 -7.87
C ALA A 452 -28.69 14.29 -9.30
N ALA A 453 -29.44 15.36 -9.58
CA ALA A 453 -29.88 15.72 -10.92
C ALA A 453 -29.49 17.16 -11.23
N ASP A 454 -29.08 17.42 -12.47
CA ASP A 454 -28.79 18.77 -12.96
C ASP A 454 -30.04 19.43 -13.58
N ASP A 455 -29.89 20.68 -14.04
CA ASP A 455 -30.94 21.44 -14.74
C ASP A 455 -31.30 20.89 -16.12
N ARG A 456 -30.51 19.95 -16.65
CA ARG A 456 -30.70 19.32 -17.97
C ARG A 456 -31.27 17.90 -17.85
N GLY A 457 -31.47 17.39 -16.64
CA GLY A 457 -32.03 16.07 -16.35
C GLY A 457 -31.01 14.92 -16.31
N LEU A 458 -29.71 15.20 -16.43
CA LEU A 458 -28.67 14.21 -16.22
C LEU A 458 -28.59 13.86 -14.72
N THR A 459 -28.31 12.60 -14.42
CA THR A 459 -28.30 12.10 -13.05
C THR A 459 -27.07 11.26 -12.75
N ALA A 460 -26.64 11.29 -11.50
CA ALA A 460 -25.71 10.33 -10.93
C ALA A 460 -26.23 9.85 -9.58
N SER A 461 -25.92 8.61 -9.21
CA SER A 461 -26.33 8.04 -7.94
C SER A 461 -25.21 7.28 -7.25
N LEU A 462 -25.26 7.29 -5.92
CA LEU A 462 -24.39 6.51 -5.05
C LEU A 462 -25.24 5.83 -3.98
N ALA A 463 -24.86 4.63 -3.57
CA ALA A 463 -25.56 3.88 -2.53
C ALA A 463 -24.60 3.39 -1.44
N VAL A 464 -25.00 3.54 -0.18
CA VAL A 464 -24.23 3.10 0.99
C VAL A 464 -25.11 2.25 1.92
N PRO A 465 -24.77 0.97 2.16
CA PRO A 465 -25.42 0.16 3.18
C PRO A 465 -24.97 0.49 4.60
N PHE A 466 -25.91 0.41 5.53
CA PHE A 466 -25.75 0.68 6.97
C PHE A 466 -26.78 -0.14 7.78
N SER A 467 -26.71 -0.08 9.10
CA SER A 467 -27.66 -0.80 9.97
C SER A 467 -28.09 0.00 11.19
N ARG A 468 -29.19 -0.42 11.82
CA ARG A 468 -29.63 0.07 13.13
C ARG A 468 -29.80 -1.08 14.10
N GLY A 469 -29.18 -0.98 15.26
CA GLY A 469 -29.34 -1.94 16.35
C GLY A 469 -30.67 -1.78 17.08
N SER A 470 -31.12 -2.84 17.76
CA SER A 470 -32.30 -2.81 18.63
C SER A 470 -32.07 -2.00 19.91
N GLY A 471 -30.81 -1.74 20.28
CA GLY A 471 -30.45 -1.11 21.55
C GLY A 471 -30.38 -2.08 22.73
N ALA A 472 -30.63 -3.37 22.51
CA ALA A 472 -30.63 -4.40 23.56
C ALA A 472 -29.26 -5.10 23.68
N GLY A 473 -28.73 -5.18 24.90
CA GLY A 473 -27.48 -5.90 25.20
C GLY A 473 -26.21 -5.18 24.72
N ALA A 474 -25.10 -5.90 24.70
CA ALA A 474 -23.80 -5.34 24.30
C ALA A 474 -23.68 -5.18 22.77
N GLY A 475 -22.74 -4.33 22.35
CA GLY A 475 -22.28 -4.24 20.97
C GLY A 475 -21.00 -5.02 20.78
N TYR A 476 -21.10 -6.21 20.21
CA TYR A 476 -19.97 -7.13 20.07
C TYR A 476 -19.11 -6.82 18.85
N VAL A 477 -17.81 -6.99 18.98
CA VAL A 477 -16.85 -6.98 17.89
C VAL A 477 -15.95 -8.20 17.97
N THR A 478 -15.82 -8.95 16.89
CA THR A 478 -14.80 -9.98 16.73
C THR A 478 -13.75 -9.47 15.77
N LEU A 479 -12.52 -9.30 16.25
CA LEU A 479 -11.36 -9.12 15.40
C LEU A 479 -10.87 -10.50 14.95
N LEU A 480 -11.11 -10.85 13.69
CA LEU A 480 -10.86 -12.19 13.15
C LEU A 480 -9.55 -12.20 12.35
N ALA A 481 -8.46 -12.69 12.95
CA ALA A 481 -7.17 -12.88 12.28
C ALA A 481 -7.19 -14.14 11.40
N SER A 482 -7.53 -13.95 10.12
CA SER A 482 -7.81 -15.03 9.19
C SER A 482 -6.58 -15.85 8.82
N ARG A 483 -6.66 -17.17 9.03
CA ARG A 483 -5.58 -18.14 8.82
C ARG A 483 -4.33 -17.86 9.66
N SER A 484 -4.43 -16.94 10.65
CA SER A 484 -3.36 -16.61 11.59
C SER A 484 -2.02 -16.36 10.87
N GLN A 485 -2.04 -15.52 9.83
CA GLN A 485 -0.84 -15.21 9.04
C GLN A 485 0.21 -14.50 9.90
N LEU A 486 1.46 -14.98 9.85
CA LEU A 486 2.59 -14.44 10.61
C LEU A 486 3.13 -13.12 10.04
N GLY A 487 2.92 -12.90 8.73
CA GLY A 487 3.29 -11.69 8.00
C GLY A 487 3.53 -11.97 6.52
N ALA A 488 3.86 -10.94 5.73
CA ALA A 488 4.27 -11.07 4.35
C ALA A 488 5.71 -11.60 4.27
N VAL A 489 5.92 -12.67 3.49
CA VAL A 489 7.21 -13.37 3.43
C VAL A 489 7.82 -13.41 2.04
N ASP A 490 9.11 -13.72 1.99
CA ASP A 490 9.87 -13.97 0.79
C ASP A 490 9.86 -15.45 0.35
N GLN A 491 10.62 -15.72 -0.71
CA GLN A 491 10.74 -17.07 -1.28
C GLN A 491 11.38 -18.10 -0.33
N ASN A 492 12.00 -17.65 0.76
CA ASN A 492 12.57 -18.48 1.80
C ASN A 492 11.71 -18.45 3.08
N CYS A 493 10.46 -17.99 2.98
CA CYS A 493 9.54 -17.84 4.08
C CYS A 493 10.05 -16.91 5.20
N GLN A 494 10.91 -15.95 4.87
CA GLN A 494 11.36 -14.93 5.80
C GLN A 494 10.52 -13.68 5.67
N LEU A 495 10.19 -13.04 6.80
CA LEU A 495 9.43 -11.80 6.80
C LEU A 495 10.12 -10.74 5.95
N ARG A 496 9.37 -10.16 5.02
CA ARG A 496 9.88 -9.07 4.20
C ARG A 496 10.00 -7.81 5.03
N ARG A 497 11.02 -7.00 4.73
CA ARG A 497 11.12 -5.63 5.26
C ARG A 497 9.81 -4.87 5.02
N GLY A 498 9.28 -4.26 6.07
CA GLY A 498 8.01 -3.55 6.07
C GLY A 498 6.78 -4.44 6.29
N SER A 499 6.93 -5.76 6.33
CA SER A 499 5.91 -6.63 6.93
C SER A 499 5.83 -6.39 8.43
N VAL A 500 4.61 -6.30 8.97
CA VAL A 500 4.39 -6.29 10.41
C VAL A 500 4.33 -7.74 10.90
N PRO A 501 5.24 -8.18 11.78
CA PRO A 501 5.17 -9.52 12.33
C PRO A 501 3.96 -9.67 13.25
N LEU A 502 3.38 -10.88 13.29
CA LEU A 502 2.31 -11.19 14.23
C LEU A 502 2.82 -11.10 15.68
N PHE A 503 3.91 -11.79 16.00
CA PHE A 503 4.55 -11.76 17.31
C PHE A 503 5.50 -10.57 17.45
N GLY A 504 5.56 -9.96 18.63
CA GLY A 504 6.45 -8.83 18.90
C GLY A 504 6.00 -7.49 18.32
N ASP A 505 4.84 -7.45 17.63
CA ASP A 505 4.26 -6.22 17.09
C ASP A 505 2.74 -6.24 17.14
N LEU A 506 2.04 -6.92 16.21
CA LEU A 506 0.57 -6.89 16.15
C LEU A 506 -0.08 -7.48 17.41
N ALA A 507 0.31 -8.69 17.80
CA ALA A 507 -0.26 -9.37 18.97
C ALA A 507 0.08 -8.62 20.27
N ASP A 508 1.28 -8.04 20.36
CA ASP A 508 1.74 -7.25 21.50
C ASP A 508 0.93 -5.94 21.63
N ASP A 509 0.71 -5.21 20.54
CA ASP A 509 -0.09 -3.98 20.52
C ASP A 509 -1.56 -4.26 20.90
N LEU A 510 -2.16 -5.32 20.34
CA LEU A 510 -3.54 -5.70 20.67
C LEU A 510 -3.68 -6.15 22.12
N ARG A 511 -2.70 -6.90 22.66
CA ARG A 511 -2.67 -7.27 24.08
C ARG A 511 -2.52 -6.04 24.97
N ALA A 512 -1.64 -5.10 24.64
CA ALA A 512 -1.48 -3.85 25.39
C ALA A 512 -2.76 -3.01 25.44
N ARG A 513 -3.64 -3.18 24.43
CA ARG A 513 -4.98 -2.55 24.37
C ARG A 513 -6.09 -3.37 25.03
N ASN A 514 -5.78 -4.55 25.58
CA ASN A 514 -6.77 -5.52 26.08
C ASN A 514 -7.82 -5.91 25.02
N ILE A 515 -7.40 -6.06 23.76
CA ILE A 515 -8.27 -6.46 22.66
C ILE A 515 -8.04 -7.96 22.39
N PRO A 516 -8.95 -8.86 22.83
CA PRO A 516 -8.87 -10.26 22.46
C PRO A 516 -9.11 -10.44 20.96
N VAL A 517 -8.44 -11.42 20.38
CA VAL A 517 -8.50 -11.74 18.95
C VAL A 517 -9.00 -13.16 18.76
N THR A 518 -9.72 -13.39 17.67
CA THR A 518 -10.04 -14.73 17.19
C THR A 518 -9.15 -15.04 16.00
N GLY A 519 -8.19 -15.96 16.16
CA GLY A 519 -7.47 -16.54 15.03
C GLY A 519 -8.35 -17.53 14.28
N SER A 520 -8.05 -17.78 13.01
CA SER A 520 -8.53 -19.00 12.35
C SER A 520 -7.39 -19.86 11.84
N VAL A 521 -7.65 -21.17 11.77
CA VAL A 521 -6.64 -22.16 11.36
C VAL A 521 -7.22 -23.03 10.25
N VAL A 522 -6.38 -23.29 9.26
CA VAL A 522 -6.53 -24.42 8.34
C VAL A 522 -5.72 -25.54 8.95
N VAL A 523 -6.36 -26.65 9.33
CA VAL A 523 -5.68 -27.72 10.11
C VAL A 523 -4.42 -28.20 9.40
N ARG A 524 -4.52 -28.51 8.11
CA ARG A 524 -3.38 -28.92 7.28
C ARG A 524 -2.22 -27.90 7.30
N TYR A 525 -2.51 -26.60 7.27
CA TYR A 525 -1.45 -25.60 7.25
C TYR A 525 -0.66 -25.57 8.55
N ALA A 526 -1.36 -25.76 9.69
CA ALA A 526 -0.73 -25.84 10.99
C ALA A 526 0.04 -27.15 11.20
N ASP A 527 -0.42 -28.25 10.60
CA ASP A 527 0.27 -29.55 10.64
C ASP A 527 1.55 -29.59 9.78
N GLU A 528 1.54 -28.91 8.63
CA GLU A 528 2.60 -28.98 7.62
C GLU A 528 3.60 -27.82 7.67
N ASN A 529 3.47 -26.88 8.62
CA ASN A 529 4.23 -25.62 8.65
C ASN A 529 4.15 -24.88 7.30
N PHE A 530 2.93 -24.75 6.78
CA PHE A 530 2.70 -24.26 5.43
C PHE A 530 3.09 -22.79 5.28
N CYS A 531 3.81 -22.47 4.21
CA CYS A 531 4.17 -21.12 3.80
C CYS A 531 3.83 -20.91 2.33
N ASP A 532 3.22 -19.76 2.00
CA ASP A 532 3.08 -19.29 0.63
C ASP A 532 4.16 -18.21 0.36
N PRO A 533 5.23 -18.54 -0.39
CA PRO A 533 6.36 -17.63 -0.65
C PRO A 533 5.98 -16.37 -1.44
N THR A 534 4.77 -16.33 -1.99
CA THR A 534 4.25 -15.17 -2.73
C THR A 534 3.38 -14.27 -1.86
N LEU A 535 2.92 -14.75 -0.70
CA LEU A 535 1.88 -14.11 0.08
C LEU A 535 2.22 -13.98 1.57
N ALA A 536 2.32 -15.10 2.28
CA ALA A 536 2.42 -15.11 3.74
C ALA A 536 2.90 -16.45 4.29
N ASP A 537 3.44 -16.39 5.49
CA ASP A 537 3.64 -17.55 6.36
C ASP A 537 2.47 -17.70 7.34
N TYR A 538 2.21 -18.92 7.80
CA TYR A 538 1.00 -19.28 8.56
C TYR A 538 1.35 -19.93 9.89
N ALA A 539 0.61 -19.58 10.94
CA ALA A 539 0.90 -20.09 12.28
C ALA A 539 0.73 -21.62 12.37
N THR A 540 1.73 -22.26 12.97
CA THR A 540 1.76 -23.66 13.39
C THR A 540 0.94 -23.88 14.66
N TRP A 541 0.65 -25.14 15.03
CA TRP A 541 -0.05 -25.42 16.29
C TRP A 541 0.63 -24.83 17.52
N PRO A 542 1.95 -24.98 17.76
CA PRO A 542 2.64 -24.35 18.89
C PRO A 542 2.48 -22.83 18.92
N GLU A 543 2.46 -22.16 17.76
CA GLU A 543 2.25 -20.71 17.69
C GLU A 543 0.81 -20.32 18.02
N THR A 544 -0.19 -21.12 17.60
CA THR A 544 -1.59 -20.89 17.99
C THR A 544 -1.81 -21.13 19.48
N GLU A 545 -1.16 -22.14 20.08
CA GLU A 545 -1.18 -22.41 21.51
C GLU A 545 -0.55 -21.24 22.27
N ARG A 546 0.59 -20.74 21.80
CA ARG A 546 1.24 -19.54 22.36
C ARG A 546 0.34 -18.31 22.31
N LEU A 547 -0.33 -18.06 21.17
CA LEU A 547 -1.30 -16.97 21.04
C LEU A 547 -2.47 -17.12 22.03
N ARG A 548 -2.95 -18.35 22.25
CA ARG A 548 -3.99 -18.61 23.26
C ARG A 548 -3.45 -18.30 24.67
N ASP A 549 -2.32 -18.88 25.03
CA ASP A 549 -1.83 -18.91 26.41
C ASP A 549 -1.19 -17.58 26.85
N GLU A 550 -0.45 -16.90 25.96
CA GLU A 550 0.27 -15.65 26.28
C GLU A 550 -0.51 -14.38 25.89
N TYR A 551 -1.43 -14.48 24.93
CA TYR A 551 -2.15 -13.33 24.37
C TYR A 551 -3.67 -13.40 24.55
N GLY A 552 -4.20 -14.50 25.08
CA GLY A 552 -5.65 -14.67 25.32
C GLY A 552 -6.45 -14.82 24.02
N TRP A 553 -5.82 -15.28 22.93
CA TRP A 553 -6.53 -15.51 21.68
C TRP A 553 -7.45 -16.72 21.77
N SER A 554 -8.53 -16.66 20.99
CA SER A 554 -9.40 -17.81 20.72
C SER A 554 -9.21 -18.23 19.26
N PHE A 555 -9.60 -19.45 18.92
CA PHE A 555 -9.43 -19.95 17.56
C PHE A 555 -10.70 -20.56 17.02
N VAL A 556 -10.91 -20.45 15.71
CA VAL A 556 -12.02 -21.04 14.96
C VAL A 556 -11.54 -21.75 13.69
N SER A 557 -12.35 -22.65 13.16
CA SER A 557 -11.97 -23.45 12.00
C SER A 557 -12.20 -22.74 10.67
N HIS A 558 -11.19 -22.81 9.79
CA HIS A 558 -11.34 -22.46 8.38
C HIS A 558 -11.71 -23.69 7.54
N SER A 559 -11.12 -24.85 7.81
CA SER A 559 -11.40 -26.16 7.21
C SER A 559 -10.26 -27.10 7.59
N ALA A 560 -10.46 -28.41 7.44
CA ALA A 560 -9.39 -29.38 7.60
C ALA A 560 -8.27 -29.19 6.55
N SER A 561 -8.60 -29.27 5.25
CA SER A 561 -7.61 -29.27 4.17
C SER A 561 -7.70 -28.11 3.18
N TYR A 562 -8.64 -27.17 3.38
CA TYR A 562 -8.86 -25.97 2.55
C TYR A 562 -9.31 -26.26 1.11
N ILE A 563 -10.00 -27.37 0.87
CA ILE A 563 -10.61 -27.64 -0.44
C ILE A 563 -11.76 -26.67 -0.73
N ASN A 564 -12.08 -26.43 -2.00
CA ASN A 564 -13.25 -25.63 -2.35
C ASN A 564 -14.55 -26.37 -1.98
N LEU A 565 -15.27 -25.85 -0.97
CA LEU A 565 -16.51 -26.42 -0.49
C LEU A 565 -17.77 -25.90 -1.21
N THR A 566 -17.62 -24.92 -2.10
CA THR A 566 -18.64 -24.53 -3.10
C THR A 566 -18.01 -24.36 -4.47
N PRO A 567 -17.83 -25.47 -5.18
CA PRO A 567 -17.43 -25.38 -6.55
C PRO A 567 -18.54 -24.71 -7.39
N PRO A 568 -18.19 -23.96 -8.46
CA PRO A 568 -19.15 -23.27 -9.32
C PRO A 568 -20.23 -24.20 -9.90
N ALA A 569 -21.37 -23.64 -10.32
CA ALA A 569 -22.42 -24.42 -10.97
C ALA A 569 -21.87 -25.25 -12.15
N GLY A 570 -22.16 -26.54 -12.18
CA GLY A 570 -21.65 -27.50 -13.17
C GLY A 570 -20.40 -28.27 -12.73
N GLN A 571 -19.80 -27.94 -11.59
CA GLN A 571 -18.73 -28.74 -10.96
C GLN A 571 -19.30 -29.66 -9.85
N PRO A 572 -18.74 -30.86 -9.64
CA PRO A 572 -19.21 -31.79 -8.62
C PRO A 572 -19.10 -31.17 -7.22
N GLN A 573 -20.21 -31.15 -6.47
CA GLN A 573 -20.17 -30.77 -5.05
C GLN A 573 -19.42 -31.84 -4.24
N PRO A 574 -18.73 -31.45 -3.14
CA PRO A 574 -18.17 -32.42 -2.21
C PRO A 574 -19.23 -33.40 -1.70
N SER A 575 -18.86 -34.66 -1.48
CA SER A 575 -19.76 -35.62 -0.84
C SER A 575 -20.12 -35.16 0.59
N PRO A 576 -21.29 -35.54 1.14
CA PRO A 576 -21.62 -35.23 2.53
C PRO A 576 -20.55 -35.69 3.53
N GLN A 577 -19.90 -36.83 3.29
CA GLN A 577 -18.81 -37.34 4.12
C GLN A 577 -17.58 -36.42 4.04
N THR A 578 -17.20 -36.00 2.83
CA THR A 578 -16.10 -35.04 2.63
C THR A 578 -16.41 -33.71 3.32
N LEU A 579 -17.62 -33.18 3.13
CA LEU A 579 -18.05 -31.94 3.78
C LEU A 579 -17.97 -32.05 5.30
N ARG A 580 -18.43 -33.15 5.89
CA ARG A 580 -18.37 -33.37 7.34
C ARG A 580 -16.94 -33.53 7.86
N ALA A 581 -16.07 -34.23 7.13
CA ALA A 581 -14.66 -34.34 7.48
C ALA A 581 -13.95 -32.97 7.43
N GLU A 582 -14.25 -32.16 6.42
CA GLU A 582 -13.69 -30.82 6.25
C GLU A 582 -14.18 -29.81 7.27
N THR A 583 -15.39 -29.99 7.78
CA THR A 583 -16.05 -29.08 8.72
C THR A 583 -15.97 -29.62 10.14
N CYS A 584 -16.90 -30.47 10.57
CA CYS A 584 -16.95 -31.05 11.91
C CYS A 584 -15.65 -31.77 12.30
N GLY A 585 -15.06 -32.52 11.37
CA GLY A 585 -13.81 -33.26 11.63
C GLY A 585 -12.63 -32.36 11.96
N SER A 586 -12.66 -31.07 11.59
CA SER A 586 -11.61 -30.13 11.97
C SER A 586 -11.59 -29.84 13.48
N LEU A 587 -12.73 -29.94 14.19
CA LEU A 587 -12.82 -29.62 15.61
C LEU A 587 -12.01 -30.56 16.51
N ASP A 588 -11.82 -31.81 16.09
CA ASP A 588 -11.03 -32.78 16.84
C ASP A 588 -9.56 -32.33 16.94
N ALA A 589 -9.01 -31.78 15.85
CA ALA A 589 -7.66 -31.21 15.85
C ALA A 589 -7.56 -30.01 16.80
N PHE A 590 -8.54 -29.10 16.77
CA PHE A 590 -8.57 -27.99 17.72
C PHE A 590 -8.63 -28.47 19.17
N ALA A 591 -9.47 -29.45 19.48
CA ALA A 591 -9.57 -30.02 20.82
C ALA A 591 -8.26 -30.67 21.28
N ALA A 592 -7.58 -31.42 20.39
CA ALA A 592 -6.28 -32.02 20.68
C ALA A 592 -5.20 -30.98 21.04
N HIS A 593 -5.29 -29.78 20.46
CA HIS A 593 -4.42 -28.64 20.74
C HIS A 593 -4.97 -27.69 21.81
N GLY A 594 -6.01 -28.09 22.56
CA GLY A 594 -6.56 -27.32 23.69
C GLY A 594 -7.45 -26.13 23.32
N HIS A 595 -7.88 -26.02 22.06
CA HIS A 595 -8.75 -24.95 21.56
C HIS A 595 -10.23 -25.32 21.69
N SER A 596 -10.79 -25.17 22.89
CA SER A 596 -12.17 -25.60 23.22
C SER A 596 -13.31 -24.71 22.69
N ARG A 597 -12.98 -23.63 21.99
CA ARG A 597 -13.93 -22.60 21.51
C ARG A 597 -14.08 -22.56 19.98
N ALA A 598 -13.47 -23.52 19.28
CA ALA A 598 -13.43 -23.57 17.82
C ALA A 598 -14.79 -23.75 17.14
N TRP A 599 -15.78 -24.28 17.85
CA TRP A 599 -17.16 -24.41 17.40
C TRP A 599 -17.87 -23.06 17.17
N GLY A 600 -17.33 -21.93 17.64
CA GLY A 600 -18.03 -20.65 17.58
C GLY A 600 -18.37 -20.16 16.16
N LEU A 601 -17.52 -20.45 15.16
CA LEU A 601 -17.70 -20.00 13.78
C LEU A 601 -16.96 -20.92 12.81
N PHE A 602 -17.56 -21.24 11.66
CA PHE A 602 -16.87 -21.91 10.56
C PHE A 602 -16.61 -20.94 9.39
N LEU A 603 -15.38 -20.95 8.84
CA LEU A 603 -14.98 -20.07 7.74
C LEU A 603 -14.79 -20.82 6.42
N TYR A 604 -15.85 -20.94 5.64
CA TYR A 604 -15.85 -21.57 4.32
C TYR A 604 -14.72 -21.11 3.33
N PRO A 605 -13.82 -22.00 2.86
CA PRO A 605 -12.73 -21.67 1.94
C PRO A 605 -13.16 -21.64 0.45
N GLY A 606 -12.64 -20.69 -0.35
CA GLY A 606 -12.72 -20.77 -1.82
C GLY A 606 -13.98 -20.23 -2.53
N TYR A 607 -14.77 -19.36 -1.89
CA TYR A 607 -16.06 -18.91 -2.41
C TYR A 607 -15.91 -17.62 -3.25
N THR A 608 -15.68 -17.74 -4.56
CA THR A 608 -15.76 -16.60 -5.49
C THR A 608 -17.20 -16.42 -5.96
N GLY A 609 -17.94 -15.51 -5.33
CA GLY A 609 -19.17 -14.95 -5.91
C GLY A 609 -20.48 -15.75 -5.72
N SER A 610 -20.51 -16.82 -4.93
CA SER A 610 -21.77 -17.43 -4.49
C SER A 610 -21.65 -17.94 -3.05
N PRO A 611 -22.55 -17.57 -2.13
CA PRO A 611 -22.55 -18.12 -0.78
C PRO A 611 -22.78 -19.64 -0.83
N PRO A 612 -22.40 -20.40 0.22
CA PRO A 612 -22.85 -21.78 0.35
C PRO A 612 -24.35 -21.84 0.13
N THR A 613 -24.81 -22.79 -0.69
CA THR A 613 -26.24 -23.11 -0.70
C THR A 613 -26.63 -23.50 0.73
N THR A 614 -27.86 -23.21 1.13
CA THR A 614 -28.38 -23.64 2.44
C THR A 614 -28.15 -25.14 2.66
N ALA A 615 -28.16 -25.97 1.61
CA ALA A 615 -27.86 -27.40 1.69
C ALA A 615 -26.42 -27.74 2.12
N VAL A 616 -25.40 -27.01 1.66
CA VAL A 616 -23.98 -27.23 2.04
C VAL A 616 -23.67 -26.73 3.46
N GLN A 617 -24.55 -25.89 4.02
CA GLN A 617 -24.28 -25.18 5.26
C GLN A 617 -25.16 -25.58 6.44
N LEU A 618 -26.37 -26.07 6.18
CA LEU A 618 -27.29 -26.52 7.23
C LEU A 618 -26.69 -27.65 8.06
N ASP A 619 -26.01 -28.64 7.46
CA ASP A 619 -25.50 -29.79 8.22
C ASP A 619 -24.37 -29.39 9.21
N PRO A 620 -23.26 -28.73 8.80
CA PRO A 620 -22.19 -28.38 9.73
C PRO A 620 -22.59 -27.38 10.83
N VAL A 621 -23.48 -26.42 10.52
CA VAL A 621 -23.89 -25.37 11.48
C VAL A 621 -25.06 -25.82 12.36
N ALA A 622 -25.85 -26.80 11.92
CA ALA A 622 -26.84 -27.43 12.81
C ALA A 622 -26.20 -28.42 13.79
N THR A 623 -24.99 -28.93 13.51
CA THR A 623 -24.41 -30.06 14.27
C THR A 623 -23.10 -29.76 14.98
N CYS A 624 -22.27 -28.84 14.50
CA CYS A 624 -20.89 -28.69 14.97
C CYS A 624 -20.46 -27.24 15.23
N PHE A 625 -21.05 -26.27 14.53
CA PHE A 625 -20.68 -24.86 14.67
C PHE A 625 -21.85 -23.96 15.03
N ALA A 626 -21.59 -22.91 15.81
CA ALA A 626 -22.61 -21.95 16.18
C ALA A 626 -23.02 -21.03 15.02
N TYR A 627 -22.06 -20.65 14.19
CA TYR A 627 -22.31 -19.80 13.04
C TYR A 627 -21.44 -20.22 11.87
N ALA A 628 -21.83 -19.78 10.67
CA ALA A 628 -20.97 -19.83 9.50
C ALA A 628 -20.73 -18.44 8.93
N ARG A 629 -19.54 -18.23 8.38
CA ARG A 629 -19.23 -17.02 7.64
C ARG A 629 -20.03 -16.95 6.33
N GLN A 630 -20.58 -15.78 6.08
CA GLN A 630 -20.85 -15.26 4.74
C GLN A 630 -20.10 -13.93 4.56
N TYR A 631 -19.55 -13.67 3.37
CA TYR A 631 -18.95 -12.36 3.11
C TYR A 631 -20.04 -11.29 2.94
N GLY A 632 -19.83 -10.12 3.53
CA GLY A 632 -20.72 -8.96 3.38
C GLY A 632 -20.24 -7.79 4.23
N TYR A 633 -21.10 -6.79 4.41
CA TYR A 633 -20.75 -5.53 5.08
C TYR A 633 -20.55 -5.61 6.61
N GLY A 634 -20.54 -6.83 7.19
CA GLY A 634 -19.96 -7.07 8.52
C GLY A 634 -20.82 -6.69 9.71
N VAL A 635 -22.13 -6.43 9.55
CA VAL A 635 -23.03 -6.19 10.70
C VAL A 635 -24.06 -7.30 10.81
N ASN A 636 -24.08 -7.94 11.97
CA ASN A 636 -25.05 -8.97 12.36
C ASN A 636 -25.96 -8.40 13.45
N LEU A 637 -27.27 -8.55 13.28
CA LEU A 637 -28.24 -8.18 14.32
C LEU A 637 -28.60 -9.44 15.12
N ARG A 638 -28.69 -9.31 16.44
CA ARG A 638 -29.07 -10.42 17.33
C ARG A 638 -30.35 -11.10 16.88
N GLU A 639 -31.33 -10.29 16.48
CA GLU A 639 -32.67 -10.71 16.08
C GLU A 639 -32.69 -11.36 14.68
N GLN A 640 -31.61 -11.22 13.90
CA GLN A 640 -31.49 -11.75 12.54
C GLN A 640 -30.48 -12.89 12.42
N ALA A 641 -29.65 -13.12 13.43
CA ALA A 641 -28.71 -14.24 13.49
C ALA A 641 -29.42 -15.55 13.87
N LEU A 642 -30.46 -15.88 13.10
CA LEU A 642 -31.32 -17.06 13.22
C LEU A 642 -30.96 -18.09 12.13
N SER A 643 -31.54 -19.28 12.21
CA SER A 643 -31.31 -20.36 11.24
C SER A 643 -31.49 -19.86 9.79
N PRO A 644 -30.52 -20.09 8.88
CA PRO A 644 -29.41 -21.05 8.94
C PRO A 644 -28.11 -20.52 9.59
N TYR A 645 -28.17 -19.41 10.32
CA TYR A 645 -27.12 -18.89 11.19
C TYR A 645 -25.84 -18.46 10.46
N PHE A 646 -26.05 -17.84 9.30
CA PHE A 646 -25.00 -17.09 8.66
C PHE A 646 -24.73 -15.79 9.38
N VAL A 647 -23.45 -15.48 9.51
CA VAL A 647 -22.99 -14.19 10.01
C VAL A 647 -22.10 -13.53 8.96
N SER A 648 -22.41 -12.27 8.68
CA SER A 648 -21.66 -11.43 7.78
C SER A 648 -20.31 -11.09 8.39
N VAL A 649 -19.27 -11.34 7.62
CA VAL A 649 -17.88 -11.01 7.91
C VAL A 649 -17.38 -10.05 6.83
N GLN A 650 -16.77 -8.95 7.26
CA GLN A 650 -16.15 -7.97 6.36
C GLN A 650 -14.64 -8.20 6.34
N GLY A 651 -14.09 -8.48 5.16
CA GLY A 651 -12.64 -8.49 4.95
C GLY A 651 -12.08 -7.07 4.94
N LEU A 652 -11.01 -6.83 5.71
CA LEU A 652 -10.20 -5.64 5.59
C LEU A 652 -9.25 -5.79 4.40
N ALA A 653 -9.28 -4.81 3.50
CA ALA A 653 -8.48 -4.86 2.29
C ALA A 653 -7.84 -3.50 1.97
N GLY A 654 -6.56 -3.56 1.59
CA GLY A 654 -5.76 -2.42 1.14
C GLY A 654 -6.00 -2.10 -0.33
N ASN A 655 -5.97 -3.05 -1.26
CA ASN A 655 -6.32 -2.86 -2.68
C ASN A 655 -5.85 -1.51 -3.28
N TRP A 656 -6.67 -0.84 -4.12
CA TRP A 656 -6.31 0.35 -4.90
C TRP A 656 -6.51 1.63 -4.07
N CYS A 657 -5.67 2.64 -4.27
CA CYS A 657 -5.79 3.88 -3.49
C CYS A 657 -7.06 4.69 -3.83
N ASN A 658 -7.33 5.73 -3.04
CA ASN A 658 -8.54 6.57 -3.12
C ASN A 658 -8.31 7.95 -3.77
N ASP A 659 -7.09 8.28 -4.18
CA ASP A 659 -6.80 9.54 -4.87
C ASP A 659 -6.86 9.38 -6.41
N PRO A 660 -7.89 9.92 -7.10
CA PRO A 660 -8.03 9.81 -8.55
C PRO A 660 -6.90 10.46 -9.37
N ALA A 661 -6.08 11.30 -8.74
CA ALA A 661 -4.91 11.90 -9.37
C ALA A 661 -3.67 10.97 -9.35
N LEU A 662 -3.76 9.77 -8.77
CA LEU A 662 -2.65 8.83 -8.67
C LEU A 662 -2.85 7.56 -9.49
N THR A 663 -1.76 6.98 -9.98
CA THR A 663 -1.79 5.71 -10.73
C THR A 663 -2.41 4.58 -9.93
N CYS A 664 -2.15 4.49 -8.63
CA CYS A 664 -2.75 3.48 -7.74
C CYS A 664 -4.27 3.51 -7.70
N TYR A 665 -4.92 4.59 -8.14
CA TYR A 665 -6.36 4.67 -8.25
C TYR A 665 -6.88 4.03 -9.54
N HIS A 666 -6.07 3.96 -10.58
CA HIS A 666 -6.45 3.40 -11.87
C HIS A 666 -5.89 2.01 -12.08
N TRP A 667 -4.80 1.69 -11.38
CA TRP A 667 -4.10 0.42 -11.51
C TRP A 667 -3.14 0.18 -10.35
N VAL A 668 -3.10 -1.05 -9.85
CA VAL A 668 -2.02 -1.59 -9.03
C VAL A 668 -1.64 -2.97 -9.58
N PRO A 669 -0.40 -3.45 -9.35
CA PRO A 669 -0.08 -4.84 -9.63
C PRO A 669 -0.98 -5.74 -8.78
N VAL A 670 -1.69 -6.69 -9.40
CA VAL A 670 -2.62 -7.59 -8.69
C VAL A 670 -1.96 -8.95 -8.48
N LEU A 671 -2.01 -9.45 -7.25
CA LEU A 671 -1.66 -10.82 -6.90
C LEU A 671 -2.92 -11.67 -6.66
N GLY A 672 -2.97 -12.84 -7.29
CA GLY A 672 -4.10 -13.76 -7.19
C GLY A 672 -5.29 -13.38 -8.08
N THR A 673 -6.47 -13.91 -7.74
CA THR A 673 -7.69 -13.85 -8.57
C THR A 673 -8.66 -12.73 -8.21
N ARG A 674 -8.25 -11.77 -7.36
CA ARG A 674 -9.16 -10.71 -6.87
C ARG A 674 -9.43 -9.68 -7.95
N THR A 675 -10.68 -9.22 -8.02
CA THR A 675 -11.18 -8.29 -9.03
C THR A 675 -10.55 -6.91 -8.93
N ASP A 676 -10.18 -6.40 -10.09
CA ASP A 676 -9.82 -5.02 -10.41
C ASP A 676 -10.78 -3.99 -9.76
N GLY A 677 -10.23 -2.87 -9.29
CA GLY A 677 -11.01 -1.67 -8.94
C GLY A 677 -11.56 -1.55 -7.52
N THR A 678 -11.36 -2.53 -6.62
CA THR A 678 -11.77 -2.35 -5.21
C THR A 678 -10.86 -1.34 -4.52
N ARG A 679 -11.42 -0.39 -3.76
CA ARG A 679 -10.69 0.67 -3.09
C ARG A 679 -10.11 0.25 -1.73
N TYR A 680 -9.07 0.96 -1.31
CA TYR A 680 -8.48 0.91 0.01
C TYR A 680 -9.52 1.33 1.04
N THR A 681 -9.70 0.49 2.05
CA THR A 681 -10.73 0.73 3.07
C THR A 681 -10.33 1.97 3.90
N PRO A 682 -11.13 3.04 3.93
CA PRO A 682 -10.81 4.24 4.72
C PRO A 682 -10.66 3.94 6.24
N PRO A 683 -9.71 4.55 6.96
CA PRO A 683 -9.50 4.28 8.38
C PRO A 683 -10.72 4.60 9.28
N ASP A 684 -11.51 5.61 8.93
CA ASP A 684 -12.76 5.96 9.62
C ASP A 684 -13.86 4.90 9.40
N GLN A 685 -13.88 4.27 8.23
CA GLN A 685 -14.72 3.11 7.96
C GLN A 685 -14.29 1.91 8.82
N VAL A 686 -12.97 1.66 8.95
CA VAL A 686 -12.45 0.61 9.84
C VAL A 686 -12.79 0.91 11.30
N ALA A 687 -12.64 2.15 11.75
CA ALA A 687 -13.01 2.59 13.10
C ALA A 687 -14.49 2.38 13.37
N ALA A 688 -15.34 2.66 12.38
CA ALA A 688 -16.76 2.36 12.45
C ALA A 688 -16.95 0.86 12.66
N MET A 689 -16.35 -0.02 11.84
CA MET A 689 -16.47 -1.48 12.00
C MET A 689 -16.01 -2.00 13.36
N LEU A 690 -14.97 -1.38 13.94
CA LEU A 690 -14.44 -1.71 15.26
C LEU A 690 -15.24 -1.11 16.42
N SER A 691 -16.26 -0.29 16.15
CA SER A 691 -17.12 0.31 17.19
C SER A 691 -18.32 -0.58 17.52
N GLY A 692 -18.61 -0.74 18.80
CA GLY A 692 -19.75 -1.51 19.28
C GLY A 692 -21.04 -0.71 19.28
N VAL A 693 -22.13 -1.36 18.89
CA VAL A 693 -23.49 -0.84 18.97
C VAL A 693 -24.39 -1.91 19.57
N ALA A 694 -25.14 -1.53 20.60
CA ALA A 694 -26.03 -2.45 21.32
C ALA A 694 -26.98 -3.21 20.37
N GLY A 695 -27.04 -4.53 20.55
CA GLY A 695 -27.83 -5.45 19.71
C GLY A 695 -27.16 -5.85 18.40
N GLN A 696 -25.91 -5.43 18.17
CA GLN A 696 -25.14 -5.76 16.98
C GLN A 696 -23.90 -6.59 17.32
N TRP A 697 -23.47 -7.39 16.35
CA TRP A 697 -22.19 -8.07 16.34
C TRP A 697 -21.47 -7.82 15.01
N ARG A 698 -20.25 -7.31 15.08
CA ARG A 698 -19.40 -7.04 13.91
C ARG A 698 -18.23 -7.99 13.87
N ILE A 699 -17.89 -8.46 12.68
CA ILE A 699 -16.74 -9.35 12.48
C ILE A 699 -15.86 -8.71 11.41
N LEU A 700 -14.74 -8.12 11.85
CA LEU A 700 -13.72 -7.58 10.97
C LEU A 700 -12.65 -8.63 10.76
N GLN A 701 -12.54 -9.13 9.53
CA GLN A 701 -11.53 -10.11 9.16
C GLN A 701 -10.26 -9.40 8.69
N ILE A 702 -9.20 -9.54 9.48
CA ILE A 702 -7.86 -9.05 9.20
C ILE A 702 -6.95 -10.20 8.76
N TYR A 703 -5.83 -9.86 8.13
CA TYR A 703 -4.86 -10.81 7.59
C TYR A 703 -3.46 -10.40 8.07
N LYS A 704 -2.66 -9.78 7.20
CA LYS A 704 -1.34 -9.21 7.51
C LYS A 704 -1.34 -7.69 7.36
N PHE A 705 -0.41 -7.04 8.05
CA PHE A 705 -0.23 -5.59 7.97
C PHE A 705 1.13 -5.22 7.39
N LEU A 706 1.18 -4.06 6.75
CA LEU A 706 2.35 -3.55 6.03
C LEU A 706 2.68 -2.13 6.51
N ARG A 707 3.95 -1.75 6.37
CA ARG A 707 4.49 -0.41 6.61
C ARG A 707 5.44 -0.01 5.49
N GLY A 708 5.58 1.28 5.29
CA GLY A 708 6.51 1.81 4.29
C GLY A 708 6.07 1.46 2.87
N LYS A 709 7.02 1.25 1.97
CA LYS A 709 6.78 1.12 0.53
C LYS A 709 7.58 -0.03 -0.08
N ARG A 710 6.97 -0.76 -1.01
CA ARG A 710 7.63 -1.78 -1.83
C ARG A 710 6.96 -1.87 -3.20
N LEU A 711 7.67 -1.42 -4.25
CA LEU A 711 7.13 -1.38 -5.61
C LEU A 711 7.58 -2.55 -6.51
N GLY A 712 8.61 -3.32 -6.14
CA GLY A 712 9.20 -4.31 -7.04
C GLY A 712 9.59 -5.62 -6.37
N GLY A 713 10.01 -6.60 -7.18
CA GLY A 713 10.34 -7.96 -6.75
C GLY A 713 9.14 -8.92 -6.75
N THR A 714 9.38 -10.16 -6.32
CA THR A 714 8.34 -11.19 -6.18
C THR A 714 7.46 -10.93 -4.95
N GLY A 715 6.23 -11.44 -5.00
CA GLY A 715 5.25 -11.38 -3.90
C GLY A 715 4.60 -10.02 -3.69
N THR A 716 3.97 -9.82 -2.52
CA THR A 716 3.23 -8.61 -2.13
C THR A 716 4.03 -7.32 -2.35
N GLN A 717 3.36 -6.33 -2.94
CA GLN A 717 3.81 -4.95 -3.17
C GLN A 717 2.80 -3.98 -2.55
N TRP A 718 3.27 -2.83 -2.09
CA TRP A 718 2.43 -1.87 -1.37
C TRP A 718 3.04 -0.47 -1.33
N ASP A 719 2.21 0.49 -0.99
CA ASP A 719 2.64 1.80 -0.51
C ASP A 719 1.74 2.19 0.67
N CYS A 720 2.34 2.30 1.85
CA CYS A 720 1.73 2.73 3.11
C CYS A 720 2.35 4.04 3.60
N THR A 721 2.86 4.86 2.67
CA THR A 721 3.47 6.15 2.95
C THR A 721 2.54 7.29 2.56
N GLY A 722 2.50 8.34 3.39
CA GLY A 722 1.71 9.53 3.11
C GLY A 722 0.32 9.54 3.76
N ASP A 723 -0.65 10.14 3.06
CA ASP A 723 -2.06 10.16 3.47
C ASP A 723 -2.72 8.82 3.13
N TRP A 724 -3.69 8.38 3.93
CA TRP A 724 -4.36 7.10 3.69
C TRP A 724 -5.01 7.00 2.31
N ARG A 725 -5.36 8.12 1.67
CA ARG A 725 -5.91 8.12 0.29
C ARG A 725 -4.89 7.69 -0.74
N THR A 726 -3.60 7.77 -0.45
CA THR A 726 -2.52 7.34 -1.34
C THR A 726 -2.09 5.89 -1.08
N HIS A 727 -2.60 5.27 0.00
CA HIS A 727 -2.20 3.91 0.37
C HIS A 727 -2.84 2.84 -0.53
N TRP A 728 -2.07 1.78 -0.81
CA TRP A 728 -2.53 0.64 -1.62
C TRP A 728 -1.71 -0.62 -1.35
N THR A 729 -2.28 -1.78 -1.67
CA THR A 729 -1.64 -3.10 -1.60
C THR A 729 -1.97 -3.93 -2.83
N SER A 730 -1.01 -4.75 -3.29
CA SER A 730 -1.17 -5.61 -4.48
C SER A 730 -2.07 -6.82 -4.24
N ASP A 731 -2.30 -7.18 -2.98
CA ASP A 731 -3.25 -8.21 -2.58
C ASP A 731 -4.32 -7.63 -1.65
N GLY A 732 -5.53 -8.17 -1.74
CA GLY A 732 -6.65 -7.74 -0.89
C GLY A 732 -6.64 -8.33 0.53
N GLU A 733 -5.54 -8.96 0.95
CA GLU A 733 -5.36 -9.56 2.26
C GLU A 733 -4.22 -8.85 3.01
N SER A 734 -4.05 -7.57 2.74
CA SER A 734 -3.05 -6.71 3.38
C SER A 734 -3.66 -5.35 3.66
N TYR A 735 -3.16 -4.66 4.69
CA TYR A 735 -3.59 -3.31 5.04
C TYR A 735 -2.47 -2.52 5.74
N CYS A 736 -2.49 -1.19 5.72
CA CYS A 736 -1.44 -0.41 6.37
C CYS A 736 -1.62 -0.35 7.89
N ALA A 737 -0.56 -0.69 8.63
CA ALA A 737 -0.62 -0.83 10.08
C ALA A 737 -0.99 0.48 10.81
N ASN A 738 -0.49 1.61 10.31
CA ASN A 738 -0.71 2.93 10.91
C ASN A 738 -2.17 3.38 10.81
N ASP A 739 -2.81 3.04 9.68
CA ASP A 739 -4.24 3.30 9.47
C ASP A 739 -5.10 2.43 10.37
N PHE A 740 -4.74 1.15 10.53
CA PHE A 740 -5.43 0.25 11.45
C PHE A 740 -5.30 0.70 12.91
N THR A 741 -4.10 1.14 13.30
CA THR A 741 -3.86 1.72 14.63
C THR A 741 -4.69 2.99 14.85
N THR A 742 -4.77 3.85 13.84
CA THR A 742 -5.62 5.04 13.85
C THR A 742 -7.09 4.66 14.04
N ALA A 743 -7.55 3.63 13.34
CA ALA A 743 -8.91 3.13 13.45
C ALA A 743 -9.22 2.56 14.85
N LEU A 744 -8.32 1.77 15.43
CA LEU A 744 -8.43 1.25 16.80
C LEU A 744 -8.56 2.40 17.81
N ASN A 745 -7.75 3.46 17.66
CA ASN A 745 -7.80 4.63 18.53
C ASN A 745 -9.09 5.45 18.40
N GLN A 746 -9.82 5.33 17.28
CA GLN A 746 -11.08 6.00 17.04
C GLN A 746 -12.31 5.17 17.43
N ALA A 747 -12.19 3.84 17.48
CA ALA A 747 -13.27 2.93 17.81
C ALA A 747 -13.80 3.12 19.24
N ARG A 748 -15.12 3.02 19.43
CA ARG A 748 -15.78 3.23 20.74
C ARG A 748 -16.86 2.19 21.02
N GLY A 749 -17.15 1.94 22.30
CA GLY A 749 -18.32 1.16 22.75
C GLY A 749 -18.30 -0.34 22.41
N ALA A 750 -17.17 -0.85 21.91
CA ALA A 750 -17.02 -2.27 21.56
C ALA A 750 -16.82 -3.15 22.79
N THR A 751 -17.57 -4.25 22.83
CA THR A 751 -17.23 -5.42 23.65
C THR A 751 -16.56 -6.43 22.73
N TYR A 752 -15.22 -6.51 22.79
CA TYR A 752 -14.48 -7.46 21.98
C TYR A 752 -14.73 -8.89 22.49
N ALA A 753 -15.18 -9.77 21.60
CA ALA A 753 -15.59 -11.13 21.96
C ALA A 753 -15.35 -12.09 20.80
N ASP A 754 -15.00 -13.33 21.14
CA ASP A 754 -14.96 -14.42 20.17
C ASP A 754 -16.38 -14.88 19.78
N PRO A 755 -16.53 -15.59 18.65
CA PRO A 755 -17.83 -16.05 18.19
C PRO A 755 -18.60 -16.97 19.16
N ALA A 756 -17.90 -17.81 19.94
CA ALA A 756 -18.54 -18.70 20.92
C ALA A 756 -19.13 -17.91 22.12
N THR A 757 -18.52 -16.79 22.48
CA THR A 757 -19.01 -15.87 23.52
C THR A 757 -20.29 -15.21 23.05
N VAL A 758 -20.30 -14.72 21.80
CA VAL A 758 -21.51 -14.13 21.20
C VAL A 758 -22.62 -15.18 21.07
N ALA A 759 -22.30 -16.39 20.62
CA ALA A 759 -23.26 -17.50 20.53
C ALA A 759 -23.93 -17.79 21.89
N THR A 760 -23.13 -17.82 22.97
CA THR A 760 -23.65 -18.03 24.32
C THR A 760 -24.52 -16.84 24.77
N ALA A 761 -24.05 -15.62 24.57
CA ALA A 761 -24.77 -14.40 24.95
C ALA A 761 -26.10 -14.21 24.18
N TRP A 762 -26.17 -14.72 22.96
CA TRP A 762 -27.37 -14.68 22.12
C TRP A 762 -28.27 -15.92 22.28
N GLY A 763 -27.93 -16.83 23.20
CA GLY A 763 -28.77 -17.96 23.57
C GLY A 763 -28.69 -19.18 22.64
N ARG A 764 -27.64 -19.28 21.81
CA ARG A 764 -27.39 -20.45 20.97
C ARG A 764 -26.56 -21.52 21.68
N GLY A 765 -25.45 -21.13 22.32
CA GLY A 765 -24.48 -22.07 22.90
C GLY A 765 -23.76 -22.94 21.87
N SER A 766 -23.04 -23.96 22.36
CA SER A 766 -22.47 -25.01 21.52
C SER A 766 -23.61 -25.89 20.97
N PRO A 767 -23.65 -26.16 19.65
CA PRO A 767 -24.57 -27.14 19.08
C PRO A 767 -24.48 -28.53 19.71
#